data_AF-A0A8I2YD82-F1
#
_entry.id   AF-A0A8I2YD82-F1
#
_cell.length_a   1.000
_cell.length_b   1.000
_cell.length_c   1.000
_cell.angle_alpha   90.00
_cell.angle_beta   90.00
_cell.angle_gamma   90.00
#
_symmetry.space_group_name_H-M   'P 1'
#
loop_
_entity.id
_entity.type
_entity.pdbx_description
1 polymer ?
#
loop_
_entity_poly.entity_id
_entity_poly.type
_entity_poly.pdbx_seq_one_letter_code
_entity_poly.pdbx_strand_id
1 'polypeptide(L)'
;MVPAADNNPLSPICESFSLDDDVTLDPTALAYVYSPEFERKCTEIALERAASSSDESSDKEDDLWSSATTVDVDPHEPSRLEQLLYYAGIRGPKTRGPKLIWRDSQDKFDAPSGPEAYTRRMRLIPVQDDHKFGDKVGEGILWDVVRKHIVGLLNEKDVKTSAVDFVRFTWLNQRPGQVIDDDKEEEEEGDDAEVEIFDVSEYDKIAAITPVEDGDCFVSNPTVWIGVLPDSFTATGAHDVAKGIRDYLNGLQLENIDIAFREKKFKFLAGPALYRPVEEGDALQPVIDDVSVALSLSIQGFKTSMRGTLGLYFRVDKKLYAITVRHNLFPLDDDNAEYRFNPSAPKKEVLVMGDIAFTNYKASIQAHIGTLLDTVKSLKKRVDAYKRKVEDVVDVDQSKVILQENEVELSKTERHINELKRFFLIIDKRWGKRKDRVIGHVVWAPPIATGQAPHDYTCDLCVVELNKDKFRNLMGNVLCLGTKYTESKLLSLIYGRDDVPSEFKFPDHGLLHLRRILTADEVKHPNSKDTQGDPIRRVLKDGYMTGLTVGGLGKFMSFVRRYFPTGHQESVELPIFNHEDEPGTFSKGGDSGSLIVDILGRFVALLTGGSNKGTDGSDITYATLFEWVWELVCKEFPGANLYFEDLVAFFANNDY
;
A
#
# COMPACT_ATOMS: atom_id res chain seq x y z
N MET A 1 9.64 -59.33 -6.53
CA MET A 1 8.67 -59.73 -5.48
C MET A 1 9.00 -58.92 -4.23
N VAL A 2 7.97 -58.34 -3.60
CA VAL A 2 7.97 -57.44 -2.41
C VAL A 2 8.18 -55.94 -2.78
N PRO A 3 7.37 -55.01 -2.23
CA PRO A 3 6.51 -54.16 -3.06
C PRO A 3 6.67 -52.64 -2.89
N ALA A 4 5.90 -51.91 -3.71
CA ALA A 4 5.65 -50.49 -3.67
C ALA A 4 5.07 -50.01 -2.32
N ALA A 5 5.57 -48.86 -1.87
CA ALA A 5 4.91 -48.01 -0.89
C ALA A 5 4.95 -46.58 -1.44
N ASP A 6 3.88 -46.24 -2.18
CA ASP A 6 3.45 -44.86 -2.38
C ASP A 6 3.17 -44.24 -1.01
N ASN A 7 3.84 -43.12 -0.71
CA ASN A 7 3.41 -42.17 0.30
C ASN A 7 3.77 -40.77 -0.20
N ASN A 8 2.93 -40.31 -1.13
CA ASN A 8 2.78 -38.91 -1.48
C ASN A 8 1.71 -38.31 -0.56
N PRO A 9 1.97 -37.17 0.08
CA PRO A 9 0.89 -36.22 0.31
C PRO A 9 1.34 -34.81 -0.10
N LEU A 10 1.51 -34.58 -1.41
CA LEU A 10 1.28 -33.27 -2.00
C LEU A 10 -0.22 -33.11 -2.22
N SER A 11 -0.94 -32.63 -1.21
CA SER A 11 -2.21 -31.97 -1.45
C SER A 11 -1.93 -30.54 -1.92
N PRO A 12 -2.35 -30.14 -3.13
CA PRO A 12 -2.36 -28.74 -3.49
C PRO A 12 -3.50 -28.10 -2.71
N ILE A 13 -3.16 -27.30 -1.69
CA ILE A 13 -4.10 -26.32 -1.17
C ILE A 13 -4.22 -25.27 -2.28
N CYS A 14 -5.18 -25.51 -3.16
CA CYS A 14 -5.66 -24.55 -4.13
C CYS A 14 -6.45 -23.49 -3.35
N GLU A 15 -5.75 -22.61 -2.65
CA GLU A 15 -6.32 -21.34 -2.20
C GLU A 15 -6.40 -20.45 -3.44
N SER A 16 -7.58 -20.42 -4.05
CA SER A 16 -7.94 -19.35 -4.97
C SER A 16 -7.61 -18.00 -4.35
N PHE A 17 -6.87 -17.17 -5.06
CA PHE A 17 -6.60 -15.78 -4.72
C PHE A 17 -7.93 -15.05 -4.46
N SER A 18 -8.35 -14.96 -3.19
CA SER A 18 -9.41 -14.04 -2.79
C SER A 18 -8.74 -12.71 -2.49
N LEU A 19 -9.12 -11.69 -3.27
CA LEU A 19 -9.00 -10.31 -2.80
C LEU A 19 -9.65 -10.29 -1.40
N ASP A 20 -8.87 -10.03 -0.33
CA ASP A 20 -9.36 -9.96 1.06
C ASP A 20 -10.86 -9.61 1.10
N ASP A 21 -11.73 -10.58 1.41
CA ASP A 21 -13.21 -10.48 1.32
C ASP A 21 -13.84 -9.41 2.26
N ASP A 22 -13.04 -8.55 2.88
CA ASP A 22 -13.45 -7.53 3.87
C ASP A 22 -13.32 -6.07 3.36
N VAL A 23 -13.32 -5.84 2.04
CA VAL A 23 -13.45 -4.49 1.47
C VAL A 23 -14.86 -4.26 0.96
N THR A 24 -15.68 -3.59 1.76
CA THR A 24 -16.90 -2.95 1.26
C THR A 24 -16.50 -1.86 0.27
N LEU A 25 -16.63 -2.14 -1.03
CA LEU A 25 -16.51 -1.15 -2.09
C LEU A 25 -17.75 -0.26 -2.05
N ASP A 26 -17.54 1.04 -2.23
CA ASP A 26 -18.64 1.99 -2.30
C ASP A 26 -19.51 1.67 -3.53
N PRO A 27 -20.83 1.44 -3.37
CA PRO A 27 -21.72 1.11 -4.49
C PRO A 27 -21.71 2.15 -5.60
N THR A 28 -21.55 3.43 -5.25
CA THR A 28 -21.44 4.53 -6.22
C THR A 28 -20.17 4.41 -7.05
N ALA A 29 -19.00 4.28 -6.40
CA ALA A 29 -17.73 4.09 -7.09
C ALA A 29 -17.73 2.81 -7.95
N LEU A 30 -18.40 1.75 -7.49
CA LEU A 30 -18.58 0.52 -8.24
C LEU A 30 -19.43 0.75 -9.49
N ALA A 31 -20.56 1.45 -9.38
CA ALA A 31 -21.40 1.82 -10.52
C ALA A 31 -20.61 2.65 -11.55
N TYR A 32 -19.76 3.58 -11.09
CA TYR A 32 -18.92 4.38 -11.96
C TYR A 32 -17.91 3.55 -12.77
N VAL A 33 -17.15 2.63 -12.16
CA VAL A 33 -16.17 1.82 -12.92
C VAL A 33 -16.82 0.84 -13.90
N TYR A 34 -18.09 0.49 -13.68
CA TYR A 34 -18.88 -0.29 -14.65
C TYR A 34 -19.63 0.58 -15.66
N SER A 35 -19.53 1.90 -15.59
CA SER A 35 -20.17 2.80 -16.54
C SER A 35 -19.45 2.82 -17.90
N PRO A 36 -20.19 3.11 -19.00
CA PRO A 36 -19.59 3.37 -20.31
C PRO A 36 -18.61 4.54 -20.31
N GLU A 37 -18.81 5.52 -19.43
CA GLU A 37 -17.94 6.70 -19.32
C GLU A 37 -16.54 6.32 -18.86
N PHE A 38 -16.44 5.47 -17.83
CA PHE A 38 -15.17 4.96 -17.35
C PHE A 38 -14.46 4.11 -18.40
N GLU A 39 -15.19 3.25 -19.10
CA GLU A 39 -14.63 2.42 -20.18
C GLU A 39 -14.09 3.25 -21.34
N ARG A 40 -14.79 4.34 -21.69
CA ARG A 40 -14.32 5.31 -22.69
C ARG A 40 -13.02 5.96 -22.23
N LYS A 41 -12.95 6.45 -21.00
CA LYS A 41 -11.73 7.04 -20.42
C LYS A 41 -10.56 6.05 -20.43
N CYS A 42 -10.79 4.78 -20.08
CA CYS A 42 -9.78 3.73 -20.14
C CYS A 42 -9.26 3.51 -21.58
N THR A 43 -10.16 3.51 -22.56
CA THR A 43 -9.80 3.37 -23.98
C THR A 43 -9.02 4.59 -24.49
N GLU A 44 -9.43 5.81 -24.10
CA GLU A 44 -8.73 7.06 -24.42
C GLU A 44 -7.30 7.04 -23.86
N ILE A 45 -7.12 6.71 -22.58
CA ILE A 45 -5.79 6.59 -21.95
C ILE A 45 -4.95 5.51 -22.64
N ALA A 46 -5.54 4.38 -23.05
CA ALA A 46 -4.82 3.34 -23.78
C ALA A 46 -4.31 3.84 -25.15
N LEU A 47 -5.14 4.58 -25.88
CA LEU A 47 -4.78 5.19 -27.16
C LEU A 47 -3.73 6.28 -27.00
N GLU A 48 -3.87 7.15 -26.00
CA GLU A 48 -2.89 8.18 -25.67
C GLU A 48 -1.55 7.54 -25.37
N ARG A 49 -1.49 6.45 -24.59
CA ARG A 49 -0.26 5.72 -24.30
C ARG A 49 0.34 5.01 -25.51
N ALA A 50 -0.49 4.48 -26.40
CA ALA A 50 0.00 3.89 -27.65
C ALA A 50 0.54 4.95 -28.62
N ALA A 51 -0.02 6.17 -28.59
CA ALA A 51 0.40 7.30 -29.42
C ALA A 51 1.58 8.09 -28.82
N SER A 52 1.75 8.08 -27.49
CA SER A 52 2.80 8.80 -26.77
C SER A 52 4.07 7.96 -26.65
N SER A 53 4.76 7.80 -27.78
CA SER A 53 6.23 7.92 -27.81
C SER A 53 6.67 9.40 -27.93
N SER A 54 5.84 10.34 -27.46
CA SER A 54 6.09 11.78 -27.41
C SER A 54 5.12 12.45 -26.43
N ASP A 55 5.74 13.10 -25.42
CA ASP A 55 5.33 14.04 -24.36
C ASP A 55 3.87 14.42 -24.04
N GLU A 56 3.58 14.19 -22.74
CA GLU A 56 2.99 15.00 -21.65
C GLU A 56 1.69 15.87 -21.74
N SER A 57 0.76 15.44 -20.86
CA SER A 57 0.02 16.18 -19.81
C SER A 57 -1.33 16.87 -20.11
N SER A 58 -2.32 16.62 -19.23
CA SER A 58 -3.10 17.64 -18.48
C SER A 58 -4.24 17.00 -17.67
N ASP A 59 -4.44 17.47 -16.43
CA ASP A 59 -5.45 17.07 -15.44
C ASP A 59 -6.90 17.53 -15.77
N LYS A 60 -7.92 16.83 -15.20
CA LYS A 60 -9.01 17.40 -14.34
C LYS A 60 -10.11 16.39 -13.92
N GLU A 61 -10.87 16.84 -12.92
CA GLU A 61 -11.59 16.17 -11.82
C GLU A 61 -12.97 15.51 -12.13
N ASP A 62 -13.44 14.72 -11.15
CA ASP A 62 -14.68 13.92 -11.07
C ASP A 62 -15.93 14.72 -10.62
N ASP A 63 -17.14 14.16 -10.84
CA ASP A 63 -18.26 14.18 -9.88
C ASP A 63 -19.41 13.23 -10.31
N LEU A 64 -19.92 12.38 -9.40
CA LEU A 64 -21.17 11.61 -9.57
C LEU A 64 -21.72 11.03 -8.25
N TRP A 65 -23.01 11.29 -7.96
CA TRP A 65 -24.11 10.32 -7.71
C TRP A 65 -25.13 10.73 -6.63
N SER A 66 -26.34 10.14 -6.70
CA SER A 66 -27.58 10.41 -5.96
C SER A 66 -28.12 9.24 -5.10
N SER A 67 -29.11 9.54 -4.26
CA SER A 67 -30.13 8.63 -3.66
C SER A 67 -29.81 7.82 -2.38
N ALA A 68 -30.80 7.82 -1.47
CA ALA A 68 -30.93 6.95 -0.31
C ALA A 68 -32.43 6.63 -0.05
N THR A 69 -32.70 5.49 0.60
CA THR A 69 -33.99 5.02 1.12
C THR A 69 -33.99 4.98 2.67
N THR A 70 -35.17 5.00 3.30
CA THR A 70 -35.43 5.22 4.74
C THR A 70 -35.95 3.96 5.47
N VAL A 71 -35.67 3.78 6.79
CA VAL A 71 -36.48 3.00 7.77
C VAL A 71 -36.26 3.48 9.24
N ASP A 72 -37.27 3.19 10.09
CA ASP A 72 -37.71 3.58 11.46
C ASP A 72 -36.76 3.69 12.69
N VAL A 73 -37.28 4.40 13.73
CA VAL A 73 -36.63 4.90 14.97
C VAL A 73 -36.73 3.93 16.18
N ASP A 74 -35.63 3.77 16.94
CA ASP A 74 -35.51 2.97 18.18
C ASP A 74 -35.75 3.83 19.45
N PRO A 75 -36.53 3.37 20.47
CA PRO A 75 -36.91 4.15 21.65
C PRO A 75 -35.77 4.46 22.65
N HIS A 76 -34.63 3.77 22.57
CA HIS A 76 -33.45 4.02 23.41
C HIS A 76 -32.35 4.81 22.70
N GLU A 77 -32.63 5.25 21.49
CA GLU A 77 -31.66 5.91 20.61
C GLU A 77 -31.50 7.39 21.01
N PRO A 78 -30.26 7.87 21.26
CA PRO A 78 -30.00 9.30 21.45
C PRO A 78 -30.47 10.10 20.23
N SER A 79 -30.77 11.39 20.42
CA SER A 79 -31.18 12.24 19.30
C SER A 79 -30.15 12.20 18.17
N ARG A 80 -30.57 12.31 16.90
CA ARG A 80 -29.65 12.23 15.75
C ARG A 80 -28.48 13.23 15.85
N LEU A 81 -28.74 14.43 16.37
CA LEU A 81 -27.70 15.43 16.63
C LEU A 81 -26.73 14.99 17.72
N GLU A 82 -27.23 14.41 18.81
CA GLU A 82 -26.41 13.87 19.89
C GLU A 82 -25.53 12.71 19.40
N GLN A 83 -26.10 11.75 18.66
CA GLN A 83 -25.33 10.64 18.10
C GLN A 83 -24.11 11.12 17.30
N LEU A 84 -24.27 12.21 16.55
CA LEU A 84 -23.24 12.74 15.66
C LEU A 84 -22.29 13.72 16.32
N LEU A 85 -22.73 14.46 17.34
CA LEU A 85 -21.96 15.59 17.88
C LEU A 85 -21.53 15.41 19.34
N TYR A 86 -22.00 14.38 20.05
CA TYR A 86 -21.66 14.17 21.46
C TYR A 86 -20.15 14.14 21.69
N TYR A 87 -19.39 13.50 20.79
CA TYR A 87 -17.94 13.35 20.85
C TYR A 87 -17.16 14.30 19.93
N ALA A 88 -17.77 15.42 19.52
CA ALA A 88 -17.11 16.42 18.68
C ALA A 88 -15.79 16.89 19.30
N GLY A 89 -14.75 17.07 18.47
CA GLY A 89 -13.42 17.52 18.91
C GLY A 89 -12.39 16.40 19.17
N ILE A 90 -12.82 15.16 19.42
CA ILE A 90 -11.88 14.06 19.76
C ILE A 90 -10.90 13.75 18.63
N ARG A 91 -11.32 13.85 17.35
CA ARG A 91 -10.47 13.57 16.18
C ARG A 91 -9.82 14.84 15.59
N GLY A 92 -9.89 15.96 16.31
CA GLY A 92 -9.39 17.26 15.88
C GLY A 92 -10.46 18.35 15.82
N PRO A 93 -10.05 19.62 15.64
CA PRO A 93 -10.86 20.81 15.91
C PRO A 93 -12.12 20.97 15.03
N LYS A 94 -12.18 20.32 13.86
CA LYS A 94 -13.33 20.37 12.94
C LYS A 94 -14.01 19.01 12.74
N THR A 95 -13.82 18.07 13.67
CA THR A 95 -14.31 16.69 13.51
C THR A 95 -15.46 16.37 14.46
N ARG A 96 -16.46 15.64 13.94
CA ARG A 96 -17.68 15.23 14.67
C ARG A 96 -17.44 14.13 15.72
N GLY A 97 -16.29 13.44 15.68
CA GLY A 97 -15.99 12.32 16.60
C GLY A 97 -16.58 10.98 16.14
N PRO A 98 -16.45 9.90 16.94
CA PRO A 98 -17.17 8.65 16.70
C PRO A 98 -18.68 8.81 16.95
N LYS A 99 -19.52 8.09 16.20
CA LYS A 99 -20.98 8.08 16.37
C LYS A 99 -21.35 7.39 17.69
N LEU A 100 -22.07 8.09 18.56
CA LEU A 100 -22.60 7.55 19.81
C LEU A 100 -23.82 6.66 19.50
N ILE A 101 -23.87 5.48 20.12
CA ILE A 101 -25.00 4.54 20.03
C ILE A 101 -25.88 4.66 21.27
N TRP A 102 -25.26 4.67 22.46
CA TRP A 102 -25.96 4.73 23.74
C TRP A 102 -25.00 5.18 24.86
N ARG A 103 -25.50 5.86 25.89
CA ARG A 103 -24.75 6.23 27.11
C ARG A 103 -25.67 6.30 28.33
N ASP A 104 -25.11 6.17 29.53
CA ASP A 104 -25.80 6.43 30.81
C ASP A 104 -25.24 7.60 31.64
N SER A 105 -24.34 8.39 31.06
CA SER A 105 -23.78 9.56 31.75
C SER A 105 -24.87 10.60 32.06
N GLN A 106 -24.77 11.26 33.22
CA GLN A 106 -25.71 12.32 33.63
C GLN A 106 -25.49 13.66 32.91
N ASP A 107 -24.49 13.71 32.04
CA ASP A 107 -24.19 14.84 31.18
C ASP A 107 -25.38 15.19 30.28
N LYS A 108 -25.72 16.48 30.19
CA LYS A 108 -26.79 16.98 29.33
C LYS A 108 -26.20 17.41 27.99
N PHE A 109 -26.71 16.84 26.90
CA PHE A 109 -26.35 17.27 25.56
C PHE A 109 -27.29 18.40 25.15
N ASP A 110 -26.74 19.61 25.03
CA ASP A 110 -27.46 20.76 24.49
C ASP A 110 -27.20 20.85 22.98
N ALA A 111 -28.25 20.71 22.18
CA ALA A 111 -28.14 20.82 20.74
C ALA A 111 -27.79 22.27 20.35
N PRO A 112 -26.77 22.50 19.49
CA PRO A 112 -26.46 23.85 19.03
C PRO A 112 -27.59 24.39 18.14
N SER A 113 -28.14 25.54 18.50
CA SER A 113 -29.25 26.22 17.79
C SER A 113 -28.78 27.48 17.07
N GLY A 114 -28.47 27.39 15.77
CA GLY A 114 -28.13 28.53 14.91
C GLY A 114 -26.66 28.55 14.43
N PRO A 115 -26.30 29.46 13.50
CA PRO A 115 -24.95 29.57 12.93
C PRO A 115 -23.87 29.87 13.97
N GLU A 116 -24.24 30.57 15.04
CA GLU A 116 -23.34 31.00 16.11
C GLU A 116 -23.31 30.04 17.31
N ALA A 117 -24.07 28.95 17.27
CA ALA A 117 -24.34 28.13 18.44
C ALA A 117 -23.20 27.15 18.75
N TYR A 118 -22.41 27.43 19.78
CA TYR A 118 -21.22 26.70 20.20
C TYR A 118 -21.31 25.17 20.16
N THR A 119 -20.26 24.53 19.62
CA THR A 119 -20.08 23.08 19.73
C THR A 119 -19.09 22.76 20.86
N ARG A 120 -19.56 22.04 21.88
CA ARG A 120 -18.73 21.50 22.95
C ARG A 120 -17.64 20.58 22.39
N ARG A 121 -16.36 20.93 22.58
CA ARG A 121 -15.21 20.14 22.12
C ARG A 121 -14.69 19.21 23.21
N MET A 122 -14.98 17.93 23.07
CA MET A 122 -14.43 16.89 23.94
C MET A 122 -12.99 16.53 23.57
N ARG A 123 -12.18 16.28 24.60
CA ARG A 123 -10.87 15.63 24.52
C ARG A 123 -10.86 14.39 25.39
N LEU A 124 -10.10 13.39 24.97
CA LEU A 124 -9.83 12.19 25.75
C LEU A 124 -8.62 12.41 26.66
N ILE A 125 -8.74 12.01 27.91
CA ILE A 125 -7.65 11.98 28.89
C ILE A 125 -7.60 10.62 29.59
N PRO A 126 -6.41 10.16 30.01
CA PRO A 126 -6.29 8.91 30.76
C PRO A 126 -6.92 9.03 32.15
N VAL A 127 -7.52 7.94 32.62
CA VAL A 127 -7.87 7.81 34.05
C VAL A 127 -6.56 7.59 34.82
N GLN A 128 -6.34 8.37 35.88
CA GLN A 128 -5.10 8.32 36.65
C GLN A 128 -5.06 7.05 37.53
N ASP A 129 -3.84 6.66 37.93
CA ASP A 129 -3.57 5.42 38.69
C ASP A 129 -4.13 5.41 40.12
N ASP A 130 -4.70 6.52 40.59
CA ASP A 130 -5.38 6.65 41.88
C ASP A 130 -6.79 6.03 41.88
N HIS A 131 -7.30 5.61 40.73
CA HIS A 131 -8.56 4.89 40.62
C HIS A 131 -8.42 3.43 41.07
N LYS A 132 -9.42 2.88 41.79
CA LYS A 132 -9.46 1.48 42.25
C LYS A 132 -9.18 0.42 41.17
N PHE A 133 -9.34 0.76 39.90
CA PHE A 133 -9.01 -0.11 38.77
C PHE A 133 -7.51 -0.30 38.52
N GLY A 134 -6.67 0.59 39.06
CA GLY A 134 -5.22 0.45 39.11
C GLY A 134 -4.73 -0.46 40.25
N ASP A 135 -5.60 -0.88 41.17
CA ASP A 135 -5.23 -1.76 42.29
C ASP A 135 -4.72 -3.11 41.74
N LYS A 136 -3.60 -3.58 42.30
CA LYS A 136 -3.01 -4.86 41.89
C LYS A 136 -3.89 -6.04 42.30
N VAL A 137 -4.13 -6.95 41.36
CA VAL A 137 -4.85 -8.21 41.57
C VAL A 137 -4.07 -9.34 40.90
N GLY A 138 -3.41 -10.17 41.70
CA GLY A 138 -2.50 -11.20 41.19
C GLY A 138 -1.29 -10.58 40.47
N GLU A 139 -1.06 -10.99 39.22
CA GLU A 139 0.02 -10.46 38.36
C GLU A 139 -0.39 -9.23 37.55
N GLY A 140 -1.67 -8.83 37.56
CA GLY A 140 -2.20 -7.69 36.80
C GLY A 140 -2.89 -6.64 37.68
N ILE A 141 -3.78 -5.84 37.08
CA ILE A 141 -4.59 -4.84 37.78
C ILE A 141 -6.08 -5.19 37.73
N LEU A 142 -6.87 -4.62 38.63
CA LEU A 142 -8.32 -4.87 38.70
C LEU A 142 -9.03 -4.58 37.36
N TRP A 143 -8.58 -3.57 36.60
CA TRP A 143 -9.11 -3.30 35.25
C TRP A 143 -9.03 -4.51 34.32
N ASP A 144 -7.96 -5.32 34.36
CA ASP A 144 -7.83 -6.47 33.45
C ASP A 144 -8.91 -7.52 33.71
N VAL A 145 -9.25 -7.74 34.99
CA VAL A 145 -10.33 -8.65 35.41
C VAL A 145 -11.68 -8.11 34.95
N VAL A 146 -11.94 -6.83 35.18
CA VAL A 146 -13.19 -6.17 34.78
C VAL A 146 -13.36 -6.13 33.27
N ARG A 147 -12.33 -5.72 32.53
CA ARG A 147 -12.30 -5.72 31.05
C ARG A 147 -12.61 -7.11 30.51
N LYS A 148 -12.00 -8.17 31.07
CA LYS A 148 -12.25 -9.55 30.66
C LYS A 148 -13.70 -9.98 30.89
N HIS A 149 -14.30 -9.59 32.02
CA HIS A 149 -15.70 -9.88 32.31
C HIS A 149 -16.65 -9.15 31.35
N ILE A 150 -16.40 -7.85 31.09
CA ILE A 150 -17.19 -7.05 30.14
C ILE A 150 -17.12 -7.65 28.73
N VAL A 151 -15.93 -8.06 28.26
CA VAL A 151 -15.77 -8.76 26.98
C VAL A 151 -16.55 -10.08 26.97
N GLY A 152 -16.57 -10.81 28.09
CA GLY A 152 -17.41 -12.02 28.25
C GLY A 152 -18.89 -11.75 28.03
N LEU A 153 -19.46 -10.73 28.69
CA LEU A 153 -20.86 -10.33 28.54
C LEU A 153 -21.19 -9.90 27.10
N LEU A 154 -20.26 -9.18 26.45
CA LEU A 154 -20.43 -8.77 25.04
C LEU A 154 -20.45 -9.98 24.10
N ASN A 155 -19.57 -10.96 24.34
CA ASN A 155 -19.52 -12.19 23.53
C ASN A 155 -20.76 -13.08 23.73
N GLU A 156 -21.27 -13.21 24.96
CA GLU A 156 -22.50 -13.96 25.25
C GLU A 156 -23.73 -13.40 24.51
N LYS A 157 -23.68 -12.11 24.18
CA LYS A 157 -24.74 -11.38 23.48
C LYS A 157 -24.46 -11.22 21.98
N ASP A 158 -23.45 -11.92 21.46
CA ASP A 158 -23.01 -11.88 20.05
C ASP A 158 -22.71 -10.45 19.54
N VAL A 159 -22.20 -9.59 20.43
CA VAL A 159 -21.86 -8.21 20.08
C VAL A 159 -20.51 -8.17 19.37
N LYS A 160 -20.48 -7.68 18.12
CA LYS A 160 -19.26 -7.47 17.33
C LYS A 160 -18.40 -6.33 17.89
N THR A 161 -17.72 -6.62 18.98
CA THR A 161 -16.93 -5.65 19.76
C THR A 161 -15.59 -5.37 19.10
N SER A 162 -15.27 -4.10 18.91
CA SER A 162 -14.00 -3.63 18.38
C SER A 162 -13.02 -3.13 19.44
N ALA A 163 -13.49 -2.60 20.58
CA ALA A 163 -12.63 -2.14 21.67
C ALA A 163 -13.41 -1.98 22.98
N VAL A 164 -12.75 -2.15 24.13
CA VAL A 164 -13.26 -1.80 25.46
C VAL A 164 -12.20 -0.95 26.15
N ASP A 165 -12.45 0.36 26.23
CA ASP A 165 -11.50 1.34 26.75
C ASP A 165 -11.98 1.88 28.11
N PHE A 166 -11.07 2.29 29.00
CA PHE A 166 -11.38 3.02 30.23
C PHE A 166 -10.77 4.42 30.17
N VAL A 167 -11.62 5.43 30.02
CA VAL A 167 -11.19 6.80 29.65
C VAL A 167 -11.91 7.85 30.49
N ARG A 168 -11.42 9.08 30.49
CA ARG A 168 -12.17 10.27 30.93
C ARG A 168 -12.26 11.26 29.78
N PHE A 169 -13.32 12.06 29.77
CA PHE A 169 -13.49 13.16 28.83
C PHE A 169 -13.30 14.49 29.54
N THR A 170 -12.84 15.49 28.79
CA THR A 170 -12.75 16.86 29.26
C THR A 170 -13.13 17.84 28.16
N TRP A 171 -13.79 18.94 28.54
CA TRP A 171 -14.18 20.02 27.62
C TRP A 171 -14.21 21.35 28.38
N LEU A 172 -14.24 22.46 27.64
CA LEU A 172 -14.39 23.79 28.22
C LEU A 172 -15.87 24.16 28.28
N ASN A 173 -16.31 24.65 29.43
CA ASN A 173 -17.63 25.25 29.61
C ASN A 173 -17.55 26.75 29.31
N GLN A 174 -18.61 27.30 28.72
CA GLN A 174 -18.75 28.73 28.50
C GLN A 174 -18.89 29.46 29.86
N ARG A 175 -18.21 30.60 30.03
CA ARG A 175 -18.41 31.46 31.21
C ARG A 175 -19.72 32.25 31.06
N PRO A 176 -20.59 32.32 32.07
CA PRO A 176 -21.80 33.11 31.99
C PRO A 176 -21.46 34.61 31.87
N GLY A 177 -21.88 35.26 30.77
CA GLY A 177 -21.81 36.72 30.60
C GLY A 177 -20.92 37.26 29.48
N GLN A 178 -20.40 36.42 28.56
CA GLN A 178 -19.68 36.91 27.39
C GLN A 178 -20.69 37.27 26.28
N VAL A 179 -21.10 38.55 26.23
CA VAL A 179 -21.78 39.14 25.08
C VAL A 179 -20.74 39.22 23.95
N ILE A 180 -21.04 38.60 22.81
CA ILE A 180 -20.28 38.85 21.57
C ILE A 180 -20.80 40.19 21.05
N ASP A 181 -19.90 41.13 20.79
CA ASP A 181 -20.24 42.42 20.17
C ASP A 181 -20.88 42.19 18.80
N ASP A 182 -22.15 42.55 18.69
CA ASP A 182 -22.92 42.68 17.46
C ASP A 182 -22.45 43.93 16.71
N ASP A 183 -21.70 43.76 15.63
CA ASP A 183 -21.51 44.82 14.63
C ASP A 183 -21.39 44.19 13.23
N LYS A 184 -22.54 43.88 12.62
CA LYS A 184 -22.99 44.47 11.35
C LYS A 184 -24.30 43.84 10.85
N GLU A 185 -25.28 44.72 10.82
CA GLU A 185 -26.62 44.65 10.22
C GLU A 185 -26.66 44.02 8.81
N GLU A 186 -27.74 43.29 8.51
CA GLU A 186 -28.79 43.79 7.60
C GLU A 186 -30.09 42.98 7.74
N GLU A 187 -31.19 43.72 7.76
CA GLU A 187 -32.58 43.34 7.99
C GLU A 187 -33.23 42.73 6.72
N GLU A 188 -34.23 41.86 6.88
CA GLU A 188 -35.62 42.12 6.41
C GLU A 188 -36.60 41.00 6.86
N GLU A 189 -37.79 41.44 7.28
CA GLU A 189 -38.92 40.66 7.82
C GLU A 189 -39.76 39.95 6.73
N GLY A 190 -40.42 38.85 7.12
CA GLY A 190 -41.55 38.26 6.37
C GLY A 190 -42.12 37.01 7.03
N ASP A 191 -43.36 37.12 7.55
CA ASP A 191 -44.18 36.05 8.12
C ASP A 191 -44.51 34.92 7.10
N ASP A 192 -44.44 33.66 7.54
CA ASP A 192 -45.58 32.71 7.59
C ASP A 192 -45.08 31.28 7.92
N ALA A 193 -45.82 30.59 8.79
CA ALA A 193 -45.53 29.23 9.22
C ALA A 193 -46.01 28.19 8.20
N GLU A 194 -45.07 27.43 7.61
CA GLU A 194 -45.35 26.13 6.98
C GLU A 194 -44.26 25.12 7.35
N VAL A 195 -44.67 23.86 7.61
CA VAL A 195 -43.81 22.76 8.04
C VAL A 195 -43.04 22.23 6.84
N GLU A 196 -41.75 22.58 6.73
CA GLU A 196 -40.89 22.13 5.63
C GLU A 196 -40.29 20.74 5.89
N ILE A 197 -40.56 19.84 4.95
CA ILE A 197 -40.01 18.49 4.88
C ILE A 197 -38.54 18.60 4.43
N PHE A 198 -37.61 18.26 5.33
CA PHE A 198 -36.18 18.49 5.13
C PHE A 198 -35.55 17.51 4.13
N ASP A 199 -34.97 18.06 3.06
CA ASP A 199 -34.21 17.35 2.02
C ASP A 199 -32.86 16.85 2.58
N VAL A 200 -32.46 15.65 2.19
CA VAL A 200 -31.21 14.99 2.58
C VAL A 200 -30.00 15.62 1.88
N SER A 201 -30.19 16.52 0.92
CA SER A 201 -29.11 17.30 0.26
C SER A 201 -28.67 18.57 0.98
N GLU A 202 -29.14 18.86 2.20
CA GLU A 202 -28.64 19.99 3.01
C GLU A 202 -27.50 19.62 3.99
N TYR A 203 -26.85 18.47 3.78
CA TYR A 203 -25.71 18.01 4.59
C TYR A 203 -24.52 19.00 4.60
N ASP A 204 -24.38 19.82 3.55
CA ASP A 204 -23.32 20.82 3.40
C ASP A 204 -23.75 22.25 3.77
N LYS A 205 -25.01 22.46 4.20
CA LYS A 205 -25.54 23.79 4.51
C LYS A 205 -25.64 24.12 6.02
N ILE A 206 -25.26 23.20 6.90
CA ILE A 206 -25.17 23.51 8.33
C ILE A 206 -23.96 24.43 8.57
N ALA A 207 -24.23 25.69 8.94
CA ALA A 207 -23.21 26.72 9.12
C ALA A 207 -22.11 26.32 10.12
N ALA A 208 -20.88 26.80 9.86
CA ALA A 208 -19.72 26.55 10.69
C ALA A 208 -19.81 27.34 12.00
N ILE A 209 -20.09 26.62 13.09
CA ILE A 209 -20.18 27.14 14.45
C ILE A 209 -18.81 27.52 15.04
N THR A 210 -18.77 28.62 15.79
CA THR A 210 -17.58 29.15 16.47
C THR A 210 -17.22 28.35 17.74
N PRO A 211 -15.94 28.00 17.97
CA PRO A 211 -15.53 27.25 19.16
C PRO A 211 -15.38 28.12 20.41
N VAL A 212 -15.56 27.51 21.58
CA VAL A 212 -15.15 28.11 22.87
C VAL A 212 -13.62 28.01 22.99
N GLU A 213 -12.93 29.14 22.87
CA GLU A 213 -11.47 29.21 22.98
C GLU A 213 -10.98 29.43 24.44
N ASP A 214 -11.84 29.94 25.32
CA ASP A 214 -11.52 30.18 26.73
C ASP A 214 -12.73 29.91 27.65
N GLY A 215 -12.54 29.13 28.73
CA GLY A 215 -13.63 28.61 29.57
C GLY A 215 -13.14 27.74 30.73
N ASP A 216 -14.04 27.36 31.64
CA ASP A 216 -13.68 26.49 32.77
C ASP A 216 -13.62 25.02 32.32
N CYS A 217 -12.56 24.32 32.69
CA CYS A 217 -12.32 22.94 32.29
C CYS A 217 -13.20 21.97 33.08
N PHE A 218 -14.16 21.33 32.40
CA PHE A 218 -14.95 20.23 32.95
C PHE A 218 -14.24 18.90 32.73
N VAL A 219 -14.33 18.00 33.70
CA VAL A 219 -13.83 16.61 33.62
C VAL A 219 -14.97 15.66 33.95
N SER A 220 -15.25 14.72 33.05
CA SER A 220 -16.30 13.72 33.24
C SER A 220 -15.90 12.65 34.26
N ASN A 221 -16.90 11.89 34.70
CA ASN A 221 -16.66 10.60 35.34
C ASN A 221 -15.80 9.70 34.43
N PRO A 222 -15.00 8.78 35.01
CA PRO A 222 -14.46 7.66 34.27
C PRO A 222 -15.54 6.93 33.47
N THR A 223 -15.25 6.57 32.22
CA THR A 223 -16.20 5.93 31.32
C THR A 223 -15.62 4.63 30.79
N VAL A 224 -16.37 3.53 30.94
CA VAL A 224 -16.19 2.32 30.15
C VAL A 224 -16.72 2.60 28.76
N TRP A 225 -15.79 2.82 27.83
CA TRP A 225 -16.08 3.30 26.49
C TRP A 225 -15.93 2.18 25.47
N ILE A 226 -17.05 1.59 25.08
CA ILE A 226 -17.13 0.38 24.26
C ILE A 226 -17.29 0.78 22.78
N GLY A 227 -16.43 0.22 21.93
CA GLY A 227 -16.49 0.36 20.48
C GLY A 227 -17.05 -0.91 19.85
N VAL A 228 -18.08 -0.78 19.02
CA VAL A 228 -18.69 -1.89 18.24
C VAL A 228 -18.60 -1.57 16.74
N LEU A 229 -18.65 -2.60 15.89
CA LEU A 229 -18.58 -2.37 14.44
C LEU A 229 -19.75 -1.46 13.98
N PRO A 230 -19.52 -0.54 13.02
CA PRO A 230 -20.58 0.29 12.46
C PRO A 230 -21.77 -0.54 11.98
N ASP A 231 -22.97 -0.03 12.18
CA ASP A 231 -24.26 -0.62 11.74
C ASP A 231 -24.52 -2.06 12.26
N SER A 232 -23.76 -2.52 13.26
CA SER A 232 -23.86 -3.90 13.78
C SER A 232 -24.64 -4.04 15.08
N PHE A 233 -24.98 -2.94 15.75
CA PHE A 233 -25.54 -2.96 17.10
C PHE A 233 -26.51 -1.80 17.36
N THR A 234 -27.63 -2.09 18.01
CA THR A 234 -28.72 -1.13 18.27
C THR A 234 -28.62 -0.47 19.64
N ALA A 235 -29.27 0.68 19.82
CA ALA A 235 -29.30 1.38 21.10
C ALA A 235 -30.04 0.57 22.18
N THR A 236 -31.15 -0.09 21.82
CA THR A 236 -31.85 -1.03 22.73
C THR A 236 -30.93 -2.17 23.18
N GLY A 237 -30.20 -2.79 22.25
CA GLY A 237 -29.24 -3.86 22.59
C GLY A 237 -28.13 -3.36 23.51
N ALA A 238 -27.60 -2.16 23.24
CA ALA A 238 -26.59 -1.53 24.08
C ALA A 238 -27.09 -1.23 25.50
N HIS A 239 -28.33 -0.76 25.63
CA HIS A 239 -28.97 -0.54 26.93
C HIS A 239 -29.07 -1.82 27.76
N ASP A 240 -29.48 -2.94 27.15
CA ASP A 240 -29.61 -4.22 27.85
C ASP A 240 -28.27 -4.81 28.28
N VAL A 241 -27.24 -4.71 27.43
CA VAL A 241 -25.88 -5.13 27.81
C VAL A 241 -25.32 -4.25 28.92
N ALA A 242 -25.58 -2.93 28.87
CA ALA A 242 -25.12 -1.99 29.88
C ALA A 242 -25.67 -2.30 31.28
N LYS A 243 -26.90 -2.84 31.40
CA LYS A 243 -27.45 -3.30 32.69
C LYS A 243 -26.57 -4.38 33.33
N GLY A 244 -26.18 -5.40 32.55
CA GLY A 244 -25.31 -6.47 33.05
C GLY A 244 -23.92 -5.96 33.46
N ILE A 245 -23.35 -5.03 32.69
CA ILE A 245 -22.09 -4.37 33.04
C ILE A 245 -22.25 -3.55 34.33
N ARG A 246 -23.35 -2.81 34.46
CA ARG A 246 -23.66 -1.98 35.63
C ARG A 246 -23.82 -2.83 36.89
N ASP A 247 -24.54 -3.93 36.83
CA ASP A 247 -24.73 -4.86 37.95
C ASP A 247 -23.39 -5.43 38.44
N TYR A 248 -22.51 -5.78 37.50
CA TYR A 248 -21.16 -6.24 37.82
C TYR A 248 -20.32 -5.16 38.49
N LEU A 249 -20.32 -3.92 37.96
CA LEU A 249 -19.60 -2.79 38.55
C LEU A 249 -20.11 -2.44 39.95
N ASN A 250 -21.43 -2.48 40.17
CA ASN A 250 -22.05 -2.26 41.47
C ASN A 250 -21.62 -3.33 42.50
N GLY A 251 -21.50 -4.58 42.07
CA GLY A 251 -20.99 -5.68 42.91
C GLY A 251 -19.56 -5.46 43.42
N LEU A 252 -18.77 -4.66 42.70
CA LEU A 252 -17.40 -4.26 43.09
C LEU A 252 -17.35 -3.01 43.98
N GLN A 253 -18.51 -2.43 44.35
CA GLN A 253 -18.63 -1.18 45.10
C GLN A 253 -17.85 -0.02 44.44
N LEU A 254 -17.98 0.07 43.11
CA LEU A 254 -17.39 1.12 42.29
C LEU A 254 -18.47 2.12 41.90
N GLU A 255 -18.40 3.30 42.49
CA GLU A 255 -19.32 4.40 42.20
C GLU A 255 -18.73 5.32 41.11
N ASN A 256 -19.58 6.05 40.41
CA ASN A 256 -19.20 7.11 39.45
C ASN A 256 -18.40 6.63 38.23
N ILE A 257 -18.80 5.52 37.62
CA ILE A 257 -18.30 5.08 36.31
C ILE A 257 -19.45 5.14 35.30
N ASP A 258 -19.27 5.85 34.19
CA ASP A 258 -20.24 5.88 33.09
C ASP A 258 -19.98 4.73 32.10
N ILE A 259 -20.99 4.33 31.34
CA ILE A 259 -20.91 3.33 30.27
C ILE A 259 -21.42 3.99 28.99
N ALA A 260 -20.64 3.89 27.92
CA ALA A 260 -21.05 4.40 26.62
C ALA A 260 -20.60 3.51 25.47
N PHE A 261 -21.48 3.34 24.49
CA PHE A 261 -21.27 2.58 23.26
C PHE A 261 -21.12 3.52 22.07
N ARG A 262 -20.18 3.19 21.19
CA ARG A 262 -19.93 3.94 19.95
C ARG A 262 -19.61 3.03 18.79
N GLU A 263 -19.81 3.54 17.59
CA GLU A 263 -19.28 2.90 16.40
C GLU A 263 -17.76 3.10 16.30
N LYS A 264 -17.03 2.00 16.14
CA LYS A 264 -15.58 1.95 15.98
C LYS A 264 -15.19 0.70 15.19
N LYS A 265 -14.31 0.87 14.20
CA LYS A 265 -13.56 -0.24 13.59
C LYS A 265 -12.10 -0.09 14.00
N PHE A 266 -11.52 -1.14 14.60
CA PHE A 266 -10.09 -1.21 14.83
C PHE A 266 -9.39 -1.22 13.48
N LYS A 267 -8.41 -0.34 13.32
CA LYS A 267 -7.55 -0.31 12.15
C LYS A 267 -6.12 -0.42 12.65
N PHE A 268 -5.38 -1.38 12.12
CA PHE A 268 -3.93 -1.36 12.25
C PHE A 268 -3.42 -0.02 11.67
N LEU A 269 -2.48 0.61 12.37
CA LEU A 269 -1.93 1.91 11.98
C LEU A 269 -0.96 1.80 10.79
N ALA A 270 -0.60 0.58 10.40
CA ALA A 270 0.07 0.32 9.14
C ALA A 270 -0.95 0.48 8.00
N GLY A 271 -0.64 1.32 7.00
CA GLY A 271 -1.37 1.32 5.73
C GLY A 271 -1.41 -0.09 5.10
N PRO A 272 -2.13 -0.29 3.98
CA PRO A 272 -2.33 -1.60 3.38
C PRO A 272 -1.03 -2.39 3.21
N ALA A 273 -1.11 -3.71 3.41
CA ALA A 273 0.01 -4.61 3.14
C ALA A 273 0.22 -4.74 1.63
N LEU A 274 1.48 -4.83 1.23
CA LEU A 274 1.88 -5.16 -0.14
C LEU A 274 1.36 -6.56 -0.49
N TYR A 275 0.98 -6.74 -1.75
CA TYR A 275 0.44 -8.00 -2.24
C TYR A 275 1.54 -9.05 -2.43
N ARG A 276 1.13 -10.29 -2.55
CA ARG A 276 1.98 -11.34 -3.10
C ARG A 276 1.95 -11.20 -4.64
N PRO A 277 3.06 -11.46 -5.35
CA PRO A 277 3.03 -11.69 -6.79
C PRO A 277 2.00 -12.77 -7.12
N VAL A 278 1.29 -12.58 -8.23
CA VAL A 278 0.24 -13.51 -8.68
C VAL A 278 0.80 -14.57 -9.62
N GLU A 279 0.05 -15.64 -9.78
CA GLU A 279 0.40 -16.71 -10.71
C GLU A 279 0.17 -16.29 -12.16
N GLU A 280 0.82 -17.02 -13.08
CA GLU A 280 0.63 -16.83 -14.51
C GLU A 280 -0.84 -17.01 -14.93
N GLY A 281 -1.34 -16.06 -15.71
CA GLY A 281 -2.70 -16.08 -16.24
C GLY A 281 -3.74 -15.41 -15.34
N ASP A 282 -3.36 -14.94 -14.15
CA ASP A 282 -4.18 -14.06 -13.29
C ASP A 282 -4.39 -12.69 -13.98
N ALA A 283 -5.58 -12.11 -13.81
CA ALA A 283 -5.92 -10.82 -14.41
C ALA A 283 -5.04 -9.66 -13.93
N LEU A 284 -4.51 -9.75 -12.71
CA LEU A 284 -3.71 -8.70 -12.09
C LEU A 284 -2.22 -8.81 -12.41
N GLN A 285 -1.77 -9.89 -13.06
CA GLN A 285 -0.36 -10.13 -13.37
C GLN A 285 0.35 -8.92 -14.01
N PRO A 286 -0.26 -8.16 -14.94
CA PRO A 286 0.42 -7.02 -15.57
C PRO A 286 0.58 -5.78 -14.68
N VAL A 287 -0.05 -5.75 -13.50
CA VAL A 287 -0.14 -4.55 -12.66
C VAL A 287 0.15 -4.79 -11.18
N ILE A 288 0.16 -6.03 -10.70
CA ILE A 288 0.27 -6.32 -9.27
C ILE A 288 1.67 -6.04 -8.73
N ASP A 289 2.71 -6.20 -9.55
CA ASP A 289 4.11 -6.20 -9.12
C ASP A 289 4.51 -4.86 -8.48
N ASP A 290 4.01 -3.74 -9.01
CA ASP A 290 4.24 -2.37 -8.52
C ASP A 290 3.75 -2.14 -7.07
N VAL A 291 2.86 -3.01 -6.57
CA VAL A 291 2.32 -3.00 -5.20
C VAL A 291 2.51 -4.34 -4.49
N SER A 292 3.45 -5.16 -4.97
CA SER A 292 3.76 -6.46 -4.40
C SER A 292 5.01 -6.42 -3.51
N VAL A 293 5.34 -7.57 -2.91
CA VAL A 293 6.61 -7.78 -2.20
C VAL A 293 7.75 -8.22 -3.12
N ALA A 294 7.55 -8.27 -4.44
CA ALA A 294 8.64 -8.52 -5.38
C ALA A 294 9.68 -7.40 -5.30
N LEU A 295 10.90 -7.70 -5.74
CA LEU A 295 11.95 -6.68 -5.81
C LEU A 295 11.56 -5.54 -6.75
N SER A 296 12.27 -4.43 -6.61
CA SER A 296 12.19 -3.29 -7.52
C SER A 296 10.97 -2.39 -7.38
N LEU A 297 10.41 -2.31 -6.16
CA LEU A 297 9.39 -1.33 -5.83
C LEU A 297 9.87 0.11 -6.09
N SER A 298 9.02 0.89 -6.76
CA SER A 298 9.19 2.34 -6.89
C SER A 298 9.12 3.01 -5.53
N ILE A 299 10.13 3.80 -5.17
CA ILE A 299 10.19 4.50 -3.89
C ILE A 299 10.47 5.99 -4.03
N GLN A 300 10.03 6.73 -3.01
CA GLN A 300 10.31 8.14 -2.83
C GLN A 300 10.42 8.46 -1.33
N GLY A 301 11.27 9.42 -0.97
CA GLY A 301 11.28 9.98 0.39
C GLY A 301 10.01 10.79 0.65
N PHE A 302 9.40 10.66 1.82
CA PHE A 302 8.08 11.27 2.10
C PHE A 302 8.05 12.79 1.86
N LYS A 303 9.17 13.48 2.12
CA LYS A 303 9.33 14.93 1.96
C LYS A 303 10.11 15.34 0.71
N THR A 304 10.52 14.40 -0.13
CA THR A 304 11.38 14.67 -1.29
C THR A 304 10.65 14.35 -2.60
N SER A 305 11.04 15.00 -3.69
CA SER A 305 10.56 14.68 -5.04
C SER A 305 11.39 13.61 -5.74
N MET A 306 12.56 13.25 -5.19
CA MET A 306 13.47 12.22 -5.70
C MET A 306 12.77 10.86 -5.74
N ARG A 307 13.06 10.09 -6.79
CA ARG A 307 12.48 8.78 -7.05
C ARG A 307 13.59 7.80 -7.35
N GLY A 308 13.34 6.55 -7.00
CA GLY A 308 14.21 5.46 -7.40
C GLY A 308 13.57 4.12 -7.12
N THR A 309 14.41 3.09 -7.08
CA THR A 309 13.98 1.71 -6.94
C THR A 309 14.51 1.11 -5.63
N LEU A 310 13.66 0.38 -4.90
CA LEU A 310 14.05 -0.41 -3.74
C LEU A 310 14.69 -1.71 -4.21
N GLY A 311 15.92 -1.96 -3.81
CA GLY A 311 16.75 -3.02 -4.41
C GLY A 311 16.46 -4.41 -3.88
N LEU A 312 16.83 -4.68 -2.64
CA LEU A 312 16.71 -6.01 -2.03
C LEU A 312 16.32 -5.94 -0.56
N TYR A 313 15.88 -7.06 -0.01
CA TYR A 313 15.52 -7.24 1.38
C TYR A 313 16.58 -8.03 2.14
N PHE A 314 16.78 -7.69 3.40
CA PHE A 314 17.55 -8.50 4.33
C PHE A 314 16.96 -8.40 5.73
N ARG A 315 17.33 -9.32 6.60
CA ARG A 315 16.91 -9.31 8.00
C ARG A 315 18.10 -9.20 8.93
N VAL A 316 17.87 -8.60 10.07
CA VAL A 316 18.74 -8.65 11.25
C VAL A 316 17.83 -9.00 12.40
N ASP A 317 18.09 -10.13 13.06
CA ASP A 317 17.21 -10.69 14.09
C ASP A 317 15.75 -10.78 13.60
N LYS A 318 14.83 -10.07 14.28
CA LYS A 318 13.40 -10.02 13.99
C LYS A 318 13.00 -8.85 13.09
N LYS A 319 13.93 -8.01 12.64
CA LYS A 319 13.67 -6.79 11.86
C LYS A 319 13.93 -7.01 10.37
N LEU A 320 13.13 -6.32 9.55
CA LEU A 320 13.22 -6.36 8.09
C LEU A 320 13.81 -5.04 7.59
N TYR A 321 14.77 -5.15 6.68
CA TYR A 321 15.46 -4.03 6.06
C TYR A 321 15.46 -4.16 4.55
N ALA A 322 15.71 -3.05 3.89
CA ALA A 322 15.97 -3.01 2.46
C ALA A 322 17.15 -2.11 2.11
N ILE A 323 17.75 -2.37 0.96
CA ILE A 323 18.85 -1.59 0.38
C ILE A 323 18.34 -0.82 -0.84
N THR A 324 18.71 0.45 -0.93
CA THR A 324 18.65 1.28 -2.14
C THR A 324 19.91 2.15 -2.20
N VAL A 325 19.97 3.13 -3.09
CA VAL A 325 21.05 4.11 -3.18
C VAL A 325 20.71 5.38 -2.39
N ARG A 326 21.72 6.10 -1.90
CA ARG A 326 21.56 7.31 -1.08
C ARG A 326 20.91 8.44 -1.87
N HIS A 327 21.30 8.65 -3.11
CA HIS A 327 20.76 9.76 -3.93
C HIS A 327 19.27 9.64 -4.25
N ASN A 328 18.63 8.49 -4.00
CA ASN A 328 17.18 8.34 -4.11
C ASN A 328 16.42 9.06 -2.98
N LEU A 329 17.06 9.21 -1.81
CA LEU A 329 16.42 9.65 -0.56
C LEU A 329 17.11 10.87 0.08
N PHE A 330 18.31 11.22 -0.39
CA PHE A 330 19.08 12.38 0.05
C PHE A 330 19.49 13.24 -1.15
N PRO A 331 19.25 14.56 -1.12
CA PRO A 331 19.68 15.45 -2.18
C PRO A 331 21.20 15.44 -2.34
N LEU A 332 21.67 15.59 -3.58
CA LEU A 332 23.10 15.61 -3.92
C LEU A 332 23.77 16.94 -3.54
N ASP A 333 22.99 17.99 -3.36
CA ASP A 333 23.41 19.34 -2.93
C ASP A 333 23.43 19.52 -1.40
N ASP A 334 23.02 18.50 -0.65
CA ASP A 334 23.14 18.45 0.81
C ASP A 334 24.61 18.18 1.24
N ASP A 335 24.92 18.27 2.54
CA ASP A 335 26.29 18.18 3.08
C ASP A 335 27.02 16.83 2.89
N ASN A 336 26.35 15.85 2.25
CA ASN A 336 26.80 14.48 2.02
C ASN A 336 27.30 13.76 3.30
N ALA A 337 26.87 14.21 4.49
CA ALA A 337 27.28 13.58 5.74
C ALA A 337 26.67 12.17 5.88
N GLU A 338 27.33 11.35 6.69
CA GLU A 338 26.78 10.05 7.09
C GLU A 338 25.45 10.29 7.82
N TYR A 339 24.41 9.60 7.38
CA TYR A 339 23.15 9.59 8.09
C TYR A 339 23.05 8.33 8.95
N ARG A 340 22.75 8.52 10.24
CA ARG A 340 22.36 7.47 11.18
C ARG A 340 21.08 7.89 11.85
N PHE A 341 20.08 7.01 11.85
CA PHE A 341 18.82 7.31 12.49
C PHE A 341 19.01 7.45 13.99
N ASN A 342 18.63 8.61 14.51
CA ASN A 342 18.55 8.88 15.94
C ASN A 342 17.08 8.72 16.37
N PRO A 343 16.75 7.84 17.33
CA PRO A 343 15.38 7.67 17.82
C PRO A 343 14.71 8.95 18.33
N SER A 344 15.51 9.94 18.75
CA SER A 344 15.02 11.26 19.20
C SER A 344 14.74 12.24 18.06
N ALA A 345 15.09 11.90 16.82
CA ALA A 345 14.89 12.76 15.64
C ALA A 345 13.69 12.27 14.79
N PRO A 346 13.06 13.15 13.99
CA PRO A 346 12.03 12.74 13.05
C PRO A 346 12.55 11.71 12.04
N LYS A 347 11.76 10.66 11.80
CA LYS A 347 12.08 9.63 10.80
C LYS A 347 12.11 10.23 9.39
N LYS A 348 13.13 9.85 8.61
CA LYS A 348 13.12 10.04 7.15
C LYS A 348 12.32 8.91 6.52
N GLU A 349 11.00 9.10 6.47
CA GLU A 349 10.05 8.11 5.96
C GLU A 349 10.23 7.86 4.47
N VAL A 350 10.07 6.60 4.07
CA VAL A 350 10.13 6.14 2.68
C VAL A 350 8.77 5.56 2.32
N LEU A 351 8.24 5.98 1.17
CA LEU A 351 6.96 5.49 0.66
C LEU A 351 7.14 4.79 -0.68
N VAL A 352 6.27 3.81 -0.93
CA VAL A 352 6.10 3.21 -2.25
C VAL A 352 5.35 4.18 -3.14
N MET A 353 5.83 4.41 -4.36
CA MET A 353 5.25 5.33 -5.33
C MET A 353 4.91 6.75 -4.80
N GLY A 354 5.75 7.72 -5.18
CA GLY A 354 5.40 9.14 -5.08
C GLY A 354 4.08 9.46 -5.76
N ASP A 355 3.47 10.61 -5.46
CA ASP A 355 2.13 10.97 -5.98
C ASP A 355 2.04 10.84 -7.51
N ILE A 356 3.06 11.32 -8.24
CA ILE A 356 3.12 11.21 -9.70
C ILE A 356 3.28 9.75 -10.15
N ALA A 357 4.11 8.97 -9.48
CA ALA A 357 4.28 7.54 -9.80
C ALA A 357 2.98 6.77 -9.58
N PHE A 358 2.27 7.08 -8.49
CA PHE A 358 0.98 6.48 -8.16
C PHE A 358 -0.12 6.87 -9.15
N THR A 359 -0.16 8.13 -9.60
CA THR A 359 -1.06 8.56 -10.67
C THR A 359 -0.77 7.82 -11.98
N ASN A 360 0.51 7.69 -12.36
CA ASN A 360 0.92 6.95 -13.56
C ASN A 360 0.54 5.46 -13.47
N TYR A 361 0.69 4.86 -12.29
CA TYR A 361 0.28 3.49 -12.00
C TYR A 361 -1.25 3.30 -12.12
N LYS A 362 -2.04 4.19 -11.52
CA LYS A 362 -3.51 4.16 -11.70
C LYS A 362 -3.89 4.25 -13.17
N ALA A 363 -3.26 5.17 -13.90
CA ALA A 363 -3.48 5.29 -15.32
C ALA A 363 -3.06 4.00 -16.05
N SER A 364 -1.98 3.29 -15.67
CA SER A 364 -1.53 2.08 -16.37
C SER A 364 -2.55 0.95 -16.25
N ILE A 365 -3.17 0.80 -15.07
CA ILE A 365 -4.31 -0.11 -14.86
C ILE A 365 -5.46 0.26 -15.82
N GLN A 366 -5.82 1.54 -15.92
CA GLN A 366 -6.88 1.99 -16.83
C GLN A 366 -6.54 1.73 -18.31
N ALA A 367 -5.30 2.00 -18.74
CA ALA A 367 -4.87 1.68 -20.10
C ALA A 367 -4.95 0.17 -20.40
N HIS A 368 -4.59 -0.66 -19.43
CA HIS A 368 -4.69 -2.11 -19.58
C HIS A 368 -6.16 -2.55 -19.72
N ILE A 369 -7.06 -2.00 -18.90
CA ILE A 369 -8.51 -2.18 -19.05
C ILE A 369 -8.98 -1.76 -20.45
N GLY A 370 -8.54 -0.60 -20.94
CA GLY A 370 -8.84 -0.11 -22.30
C GLY A 370 -8.42 -1.08 -23.40
N THR A 371 -7.21 -1.63 -23.29
CA THR A 371 -6.68 -2.62 -24.24
C THR A 371 -7.51 -3.91 -24.25
N LEU A 372 -7.93 -4.39 -23.07
CA LEU A 372 -8.81 -5.56 -22.96
C LEU A 372 -10.21 -5.29 -23.51
N LEU A 373 -10.75 -4.07 -23.33
CA LEU A 373 -12.04 -3.68 -23.91
C LEU A 373 -12.00 -3.72 -25.45
N ASP A 374 -10.92 -3.26 -26.07
CA ASP A 374 -10.75 -3.36 -27.53
C ASP A 374 -10.60 -4.81 -27.99
N THR A 375 -9.93 -5.65 -27.19
CA THR A 375 -9.85 -7.09 -27.41
C THR A 375 -11.23 -7.75 -27.35
N VAL A 376 -12.06 -7.40 -26.37
CA VAL A 376 -13.47 -7.85 -26.27
C VAL A 376 -14.28 -7.44 -27.51
N LYS A 377 -14.14 -6.20 -28.00
CA LYS A 377 -14.80 -5.75 -29.24
C LYS A 377 -14.39 -6.62 -30.44
N SER A 378 -13.11 -6.97 -30.55
CA SER A 378 -12.58 -7.83 -31.61
C SER A 378 -13.09 -9.27 -31.49
N LEU A 379 -13.10 -9.84 -30.29
CA LEU A 379 -13.59 -11.18 -30.01
C LEU A 379 -15.09 -11.31 -30.29
N LYS A 380 -15.92 -10.34 -29.89
CA LYS A 380 -17.36 -10.31 -30.20
C LYS A 380 -17.62 -10.38 -31.71
N LYS A 381 -16.90 -9.57 -32.51
CA LYS A 381 -16.98 -9.62 -33.98
C LYS A 381 -16.59 -10.99 -34.55
N ARG A 382 -15.55 -11.63 -33.98
CA ARG A 382 -15.13 -12.99 -34.39
C ARG A 382 -16.20 -14.02 -34.06
N VAL A 383 -16.75 -13.99 -32.85
CA VAL A 383 -17.85 -14.87 -32.41
C VAL A 383 -19.04 -14.73 -33.36
N ASP A 384 -19.50 -13.52 -33.67
CA ASP A 384 -20.63 -13.29 -34.58
C ASP A 384 -20.35 -13.74 -36.03
N ALA A 385 -19.09 -13.65 -36.48
CA ALA A 385 -18.70 -14.13 -37.81
C ALA A 385 -18.69 -15.66 -37.87
N TYR A 386 -18.20 -16.34 -36.85
CA TYR A 386 -18.17 -17.81 -36.81
C TYR A 386 -19.55 -18.41 -36.53
N LYS A 387 -20.41 -17.75 -35.74
CA LYS A 387 -21.82 -18.15 -35.59
C LYS A 387 -22.53 -18.23 -36.94
N ARG A 388 -22.39 -17.19 -37.76
CA ARG A 388 -22.94 -17.16 -39.13
C ARG A 388 -22.37 -18.28 -40.01
N LYS A 389 -21.05 -18.55 -39.96
CA LYS A 389 -20.46 -19.67 -40.73
C LYS A 389 -21.01 -21.04 -40.34
N VAL A 390 -21.26 -21.25 -39.04
CA VAL A 390 -21.87 -22.49 -38.53
C VAL A 390 -23.33 -22.61 -38.98
N GLU A 391 -24.08 -21.51 -38.99
CA GLU A 391 -25.46 -21.44 -39.49
C GLU A 391 -25.55 -21.67 -41.02
N ASP A 392 -24.59 -21.12 -41.78
CA ASP A 392 -24.50 -21.24 -43.24
C ASP A 392 -23.93 -22.59 -43.71
N VAL A 393 -23.63 -23.52 -42.79
CA VAL A 393 -23.10 -24.88 -43.05
C VAL A 393 -21.76 -24.88 -43.82
N VAL A 394 -20.91 -23.87 -43.60
CA VAL A 394 -19.58 -23.77 -44.20
C VAL A 394 -18.52 -24.25 -43.20
N ASP A 395 -17.79 -25.32 -43.53
CA ASP A 395 -16.68 -25.84 -42.71
C ASP A 395 -17.04 -25.97 -41.21
N VAL A 396 -18.14 -26.71 -40.98
CA VAL A 396 -18.90 -26.69 -39.72
C VAL A 396 -18.09 -27.17 -38.52
N ASP A 397 -17.28 -28.21 -38.69
CA ASP A 397 -16.55 -28.81 -37.57
C ASP A 397 -15.41 -27.90 -37.11
N GLN A 398 -14.61 -27.34 -38.03
CA GLN A 398 -13.55 -26.39 -37.69
C GLN A 398 -14.12 -25.07 -37.17
N SER A 399 -15.21 -24.57 -37.77
CA SER A 399 -15.87 -23.33 -37.35
C SER A 399 -16.47 -23.44 -35.95
N LYS A 400 -16.98 -24.61 -35.54
CA LYS A 400 -17.49 -24.85 -34.18
C LYS A 400 -16.37 -24.81 -33.13
N VAL A 401 -15.22 -25.43 -33.42
CA VAL A 401 -14.07 -25.41 -32.50
C VAL A 401 -13.57 -23.98 -32.30
N ILE A 402 -13.35 -23.24 -33.38
CA ILE A 402 -12.89 -21.84 -33.30
C ILE A 402 -13.94 -20.95 -32.61
N LEU A 403 -15.23 -21.18 -32.86
CA LEU A 403 -16.30 -20.45 -32.16
C LEU A 403 -16.20 -20.67 -30.64
N GLN A 404 -16.09 -21.93 -30.21
CA GLN A 404 -15.97 -22.28 -28.79
C GLN A 404 -14.72 -21.65 -28.15
N GLU A 405 -13.57 -21.69 -28.81
CA GLU A 405 -12.33 -21.05 -28.33
C GLU A 405 -12.50 -19.54 -28.16
N ASN A 406 -13.13 -18.86 -29.13
CA ASN A 406 -13.38 -17.43 -29.03
C ASN A 406 -14.37 -17.08 -27.92
N GLU A 407 -15.40 -17.90 -27.69
CA GLU A 407 -16.37 -17.69 -26.61
C GLU A 407 -15.72 -17.87 -25.22
N VAL A 408 -14.84 -18.86 -25.08
CA VAL A 408 -14.05 -19.06 -23.85
C VAL A 408 -13.12 -17.88 -23.59
N GLU A 409 -12.37 -17.44 -24.61
CA GLU A 409 -11.45 -16.30 -24.49
C GLU A 409 -12.19 -14.99 -24.21
N LEU A 410 -13.36 -14.79 -24.83
CA LEU A 410 -14.23 -13.65 -24.56
C LEU A 410 -14.67 -13.61 -23.09
N SER A 411 -15.18 -14.73 -22.58
CA SER A 411 -15.61 -14.84 -21.17
C SER A 411 -14.43 -14.61 -20.20
N LYS A 412 -13.25 -15.15 -20.52
CA LYS A 412 -12.03 -14.92 -19.73
C LYS A 412 -11.65 -13.44 -19.71
N THR A 413 -11.63 -12.79 -20.88
CA THR A 413 -11.26 -11.37 -21.00
C THR A 413 -12.25 -10.46 -20.24
N GLU A 414 -13.56 -10.72 -20.35
CA GLU A 414 -14.58 -9.97 -19.61
C GLU A 414 -14.43 -10.14 -18.09
N ARG A 415 -14.05 -11.34 -17.62
CA ARG A 415 -13.73 -11.57 -16.20
C ARG A 415 -12.52 -10.76 -15.75
N HIS A 416 -11.44 -10.77 -16.53
CA HIS A 416 -10.22 -10.01 -16.22
C HIS A 416 -10.48 -8.51 -16.11
N ILE A 417 -11.29 -7.95 -17.03
CA ILE A 417 -11.72 -6.54 -16.96
C ILE A 417 -12.42 -6.25 -15.63
N ASN A 418 -13.33 -7.12 -15.20
CA ASN A 418 -14.09 -6.93 -13.96
C ASN A 418 -13.19 -7.00 -12.72
N GLU A 419 -12.21 -7.89 -12.71
CA GLU A 419 -11.22 -8.00 -11.64
C GLU A 419 -10.31 -6.76 -11.58
N LEU A 420 -9.82 -6.28 -12.71
CA LEU A 420 -9.01 -5.05 -12.80
C LEU A 420 -9.79 -3.80 -12.37
N LYS A 421 -11.08 -3.69 -12.74
CA LYS A 421 -11.95 -2.59 -12.30
C LYS A 421 -12.10 -2.57 -10.77
N ARG A 422 -12.30 -3.73 -10.15
CA ARG A 422 -12.37 -3.85 -8.68
C ARG A 422 -11.02 -3.52 -8.05
N PHE A 423 -9.94 -4.04 -8.62
CA PHE A 423 -8.59 -3.77 -8.14
C PHE A 423 -8.24 -2.29 -8.20
N PHE A 424 -8.60 -1.59 -9.29
CA PHE A 424 -8.45 -0.14 -9.41
C PHE A 424 -9.09 0.63 -8.24
N LEU A 425 -10.34 0.28 -7.87
CA LEU A 425 -11.02 0.88 -6.72
C LEU A 425 -10.32 0.57 -5.39
N ILE A 426 -9.84 -0.67 -5.23
CA ILE A 426 -9.09 -1.08 -4.02
C ILE A 426 -7.79 -0.27 -3.92
N ILE A 427 -7.07 -0.11 -5.02
CA ILE A 427 -5.84 0.68 -5.09
C ILE A 427 -6.13 2.14 -4.73
N ASP A 428 -7.13 2.76 -5.35
CA ASP A 428 -7.47 4.15 -5.07
C ASP A 428 -7.89 4.34 -3.60
N LYS A 429 -8.71 3.44 -3.06
CA LYS A 429 -9.20 3.51 -1.68
C LYS A 429 -8.12 3.21 -0.63
N ARG A 430 -7.34 2.14 -0.81
CA ARG A 430 -6.36 1.67 0.19
C ARG A 430 -5.02 2.42 0.11
N TRP A 431 -4.59 2.79 -1.11
CA TRP A 431 -3.26 3.37 -1.35
C TRP A 431 -3.31 4.84 -1.80
N GLY A 432 -4.50 5.42 -1.98
CA GLY A 432 -4.65 6.81 -2.42
C GLY A 432 -4.01 7.84 -1.50
N LYS A 433 -4.01 7.61 -0.18
CA LYS A 433 -3.37 8.52 0.77
C LYS A 433 -1.87 8.29 0.82
N ARG A 434 -1.10 9.37 0.72
CA ARG A 434 0.37 9.36 0.81
C ARG A 434 0.92 8.64 2.04
N LYS A 435 0.27 8.79 3.20
CA LYS A 435 0.66 8.11 4.46
C LYS A 435 0.45 6.59 4.41
N ASP A 436 -0.59 6.14 3.70
CA ASP A 436 -0.88 4.71 3.57
C ASP A 436 0.17 4.00 2.70
N ARG A 437 0.93 4.76 1.91
CA ARG A 437 2.05 4.26 1.09
C ARG A 437 3.40 4.24 1.81
N VAL A 438 3.50 4.73 3.05
CA VAL A 438 4.78 4.70 3.80
C VAL A 438 5.13 3.26 4.16
N ILE A 439 6.27 2.77 3.68
CA ILE A 439 6.73 1.38 3.85
C ILE A 439 7.82 1.23 4.91
N GLY A 440 8.47 2.32 5.31
CA GLY A 440 9.60 2.27 6.24
C GLY A 440 10.25 3.62 6.45
N HIS A 441 11.46 3.61 6.99
CA HIS A 441 12.28 4.81 7.19
C HIS A 441 13.76 4.49 7.07
N VAL A 442 14.54 5.48 6.66
CA VAL A 442 16.00 5.35 6.56
C VAL A 442 16.59 5.15 7.96
N VAL A 443 17.50 4.17 8.11
CA VAL A 443 18.27 3.95 9.34
C VAL A 443 19.75 4.24 9.20
N TRP A 444 20.30 4.05 8.00
CA TRP A 444 21.72 4.30 7.74
C TRP A 444 21.93 4.66 6.27
N ALA A 445 22.75 5.67 6.01
CA ALA A 445 23.25 5.98 4.67
C ALA A 445 24.66 6.58 4.79
N PRO A 446 25.72 5.84 4.41
CA PRO A 446 27.08 6.38 4.37
C PRO A 446 27.19 7.55 3.38
N PRO A 447 28.17 8.46 3.52
CA PRO A 447 28.46 9.48 2.52
C PRO A 447 28.60 8.86 1.14
N ILE A 448 28.11 9.54 0.10
CA ILE A 448 28.47 9.19 -1.27
C ILE A 448 29.96 9.43 -1.41
N ALA A 449 30.71 8.33 -1.39
CA ALA A 449 32.16 8.34 -1.51
C ALA A 449 32.54 7.51 -2.73
N THR A 450 33.61 7.92 -3.38
CA THR A 450 34.17 7.24 -4.55
C THR A 450 35.65 7.04 -4.27
N GLY A 451 36.27 5.95 -4.72
CA GLY A 451 37.68 5.73 -4.41
C GLY A 451 37.94 5.14 -3.00
N GLN A 452 37.01 4.39 -2.41
CA GLN A 452 37.31 3.72 -1.14
C GLN A 452 38.28 2.55 -1.38
N ALA A 453 39.48 2.68 -0.82
CA ALA A 453 40.45 1.60 -0.78
C ALA A 453 39.81 0.34 -0.15
N PRO A 454 40.07 -0.86 -0.69
CA PRO A 454 41.07 -1.14 -1.73
C PRO A 454 40.54 -1.16 -3.18
N HIS A 455 39.25 -0.90 -3.42
CA HIS A 455 38.61 -1.20 -4.72
C HIS A 455 38.25 0.02 -5.58
N ASP A 456 38.19 1.20 -4.97
CA ASP A 456 37.80 2.46 -5.61
C ASP A 456 36.37 2.50 -6.17
N TYR A 457 35.51 1.59 -5.70
CA TYR A 457 34.09 1.55 -6.04
C TYR A 457 33.31 2.75 -5.48
N THR A 458 32.18 3.07 -6.13
CA THR A 458 31.21 4.05 -5.63
C THR A 458 30.46 3.49 -4.42
N CYS A 459 30.60 4.12 -3.26
CA CYS A 459 29.77 3.89 -2.09
C CYS A 459 28.52 4.78 -2.17
N ASP A 460 27.48 4.33 -2.85
CA ASP A 460 26.17 4.99 -2.90
C ASP A 460 25.09 4.02 -2.42
N LEU A 461 24.83 4.06 -1.13
CA LEU A 461 24.06 3.05 -0.40
C LEU A 461 23.16 3.72 0.63
N CYS A 462 21.96 3.19 0.81
CA CYS A 462 21.02 3.59 1.83
C CYS A 462 20.23 2.38 2.33
N VAL A 463 20.15 2.23 3.65
CA VAL A 463 19.42 1.15 4.33
C VAL A 463 18.15 1.70 4.96
N VAL A 464 17.04 1.05 4.65
CA VAL A 464 15.69 1.39 5.10
C VAL A 464 15.19 0.28 6.03
N GLU A 465 14.78 0.61 7.25
CA GLU A 465 14.04 -0.31 8.12
C GLU A 465 12.57 -0.33 7.68
N LEU A 466 12.09 -1.51 7.29
CA LEU A 466 10.77 -1.73 6.71
C LEU A 466 9.74 -2.06 7.80
N ASN A 467 8.49 -1.62 7.57
CA ASN A 467 7.36 -2.00 8.38
C ASN A 467 6.96 -3.46 8.07
N LYS A 468 7.24 -4.38 8.98
CA LYS A 468 6.93 -5.82 8.81
C LYS A 468 5.48 -6.09 8.45
N ASP A 469 4.52 -5.37 9.04
CA ASP A 469 3.09 -5.60 8.76
C ASP A 469 2.76 -5.33 7.29
N LYS A 470 3.48 -4.39 6.65
CA LYS A 470 3.33 -4.10 5.22
C LYS A 470 3.95 -5.15 4.31
N PHE A 471 4.90 -5.93 4.81
CA PHE A 471 5.60 -6.99 4.08
C PHE A 471 5.20 -8.39 4.57
N ARG A 472 4.04 -8.55 5.24
CA ARG A 472 3.56 -9.87 5.73
C ARG A 472 3.46 -10.94 4.65
N ASN A 473 3.32 -10.53 3.38
CA ASN A 473 3.24 -11.40 2.21
C ASN A 473 4.61 -11.72 1.59
N LEU A 474 5.72 -11.29 2.21
CA LEU A 474 7.09 -11.44 1.70
C LEU A 474 7.41 -12.91 1.42
N MET A 475 7.99 -13.18 0.24
CA MET A 475 8.43 -14.52 -0.19
C MET A 475 9.97 -14.67 -0.20
N GLY A 476 10.67 -13.72 0.43
CA GLY A 476 12.11 -13.53 0.31
C GLY A 476 12.47 -12.61 -0.86
N ASN A 477 13.74 -12.65 -1.28
CA ASN A 477 14.21 -11.89 -2.43
C ASN A 477 13.81 -12.60 -3.73
N VAL A 478 12.82 -12.05 -4.44
CA VAL A 478 12.27 -12.62 -5.68
C VAL A 478 12.20 -11.54 -6.74
N LEU A 479 12.82 -11.78 -7.90
CA LEU A 479 12.67 -10.93 -9.08
C LEU A 479 11.53 -11.47 -9.95
N CYS A 480 10.51 -10.64 -10.22
CA CYS A 480 9.48 -11.01 -11.17
C CYS A 480 9.99 -10.80 -12.59
N LEU A 481 9.81 -11.80 -13.45
CA LEU A 481 10.13 -11.67 -14.88
C LEU A 481 9.01 -10.95 -15.65
N GLY A 482 7.86 -10.72 -15.01
CA GLY A 482 6.75 -9.90 -15.48
C GLY A 482 6.19 -10.33 -16.83
N THR A 483 5.35 -9.47 -17.41
CA THR A 483 4.70 -9.70 -18.72
C THR A 483 5.28 -8.82 -19.82
N LYS A 484 6.36 -8.08 -19.55
CA LYS A 484 6.98 -7.17 -20.53
C LYS A 484 7.52 -7.94 -21.75
N TYR A 485 8.13 -9.09 -21.50
CA TYR A 485 8.56 -10.01 -22.55
C TYR A 485 7.65 -11.24 -22.56
N THR A 486 7.35 -11.76 -23.74
CA THR A 486 6.83 -13.13 -23.83
C THR A 486 7.92 -14.10 -23.37
N GLU A 487 7.53 -15.25 -22.81
CA GLU A 487 8.49 -16.28 -22.39
C GLU A 487 9.48 -16.61 -23.51
N SER A 488 8.98 -16.87 -24.72
CA SER A 488 9.82 -17.15 -25.88
C SER A 488 10.79 -16.02 -26.21
N LYS A 489 10.37 -14.75 -26.11
CA LYS A 489 11.25 -13.61 -26.33
C LYS A 489 12.31 -13.52 -25.22
N LEU A 490 11.94 -13.69 -23.95
CA LEU A 490 12.91 -13.64 -22.86
C LEU A 490 13.94 -14.78 -22.98
N LEU A 491 13.49 -16.00 -23.30
CA LEU A 491 14.37 -17.14 -23.56
C LEU A 491 15.33 -16.85 -24.72
N SER A 492 14.86 -16.22 -25.80
CA SER A 492 15.74 -15.84 -26.92
C SER A 492 16.83 -14.85 -26.51
N LEU A 493 16.53 -13.89 -25.63
CA LEU A 493 17.50 -12.92 -25.10
C LEU A 493 18.52 -13.56 -24.13
N ILE A 494 18.12 -14.64 -23.44
CA ILE A 494 18.99 -15.32 -22.47
C ILE A 494 19.89 -16.35 -23.16
N TYR A 495 19.34 -17.16 -24.07
CA TYR A 495 20.04 -18.29 -24.67
C TYR A 495 20.93 -17.90 -25.84
N GLY A 496 20.63 -16.81 -26.56
CA GLY A 496 21.40 -16.42 -27.74
C GLY A 496 21.30 -17.46 -28.86
N ARG A 497 22.22 -18.44 -28.89
CA ARG A 497 22.30 -19.52 -29.90
C ARG A 497 21.86 -20.90 -29.36
N ASP A 498 21.23 -21.69 -30.23
CA ASP A 498 20.68 -23.03 -29.95
C ASP A 498 21.70 -24.14 -29.62
N ASP A 499 23.01 -23.87 -29.75
CA ASP A 499 24.08 -24.90 -29.67
C ASP A 499 24.73 -25.06 -28.29
N VAL A 500 24.36 -24.22 -27.31
CA VAL A 500 24.87 -24.29 -25.94
C VAL A 500 23.73 -24.70 -24.99
N PRO A 501 23.84 -25.84 -24.28
CA PRO A 501 22.91 -26.17 -23.21
C PRO A 501 22.97 -25.08 -22.14
N SER A 502 21.89 -24.32 -22.00
CA SER A 502 21.81 -23.32 -20.95
C SER A 502 21.37 -23.96 -19.64
N GLU A 503 22.02 -23.55 -18.55
CA GLU A 503 21.61 -23.91 -17.20
C GLU A 503 20.35 -23.17 -16.74
N PHE A 504 19.94 -22.12 -17.47
CA PHE A 504 18.72 -21.39 -17.17
C PHE A 504 17.51 -22.24 -17.51
N LYS A 505 16.56 -22.27 -16.58
CA LYS A 505 15.22 -22.79 -16.77
C LYS A 505 14.27 -21.67 -16.39
N PHE A 506 13.26 -21.45 -17.22
CA PHE A 506 12.26 -20.45 -16.89
C PHE A 506 11.61 -20.84 -15.56
N PRO A 507 11.61 -19.94 -14.56
CA PRO A 507 11.08 -20.27 -13.25
C PRO A 507 9.55 -20.36 -13.29
N ASP A 508 8.99 -21.22 -12.44
CA ASP A 508 7.53 -21.34 -12.29
C ASP A 508 6.91 -19.98 -11.97
N HIS A 509 5.83 -19.66 -12.68
CA HIS A 509 5.11 -18.38 -12.60
C HIS A 509 5.97 -17.13 -12.89
N GLY A 510 7.15 -17.28 -13.51
CA GLY A 510 8.05 -16.16 -13.80
C GLY A 510 8.73 -15.57 -12.56
N LEU A 511 8.80 -16.31 -11.45
CA LEU A 511 9.37 -15.83 -10.18
C LEU A 511 10.80 -16.33 -9.97
N LEU A 512 11.81 -15.49 -10.23
CA LEU A 512 13.21 -15.84 -10.06
C LEU A 512 13.65 -15.60 -8.60
N HIS A 513 13.68 -16.68 -7.81
CA HIS A 513 14.19 -16.66 -6.44
C HIS A 513 15.70 -16.39 -6.41
N LEU A 514 16.10 -15.39 -5.62
CA LEU A 514 17.50 -15.02 -5.53
C LEU A 514 18.26 -15.88 -4.53
N ARG A 515 19.47 -16.28 -4.94
CA ARG A 515 20.34 -17.20 -4.21
C ARG A 515 21.79 -16.80 -4.41
N ARG A 516 22.58 -16.78 -3.35
CA ARG A 516 24.05 -16.59 -3.38
C ARG A 516 24.53 -15.29 -4.05
N ILE A 517 25.53 -14.67 -3.45
CA ILE A 517 26.21 -13.53 -4.05
C ILE A 517 27.21 -14.03 -5.10
N LEU A 518 27.27 -13.37 -6.25
CA LEU A 518 28.27 -13.61 -7.28
C LEU A 518 29.57 -12.89 -6.89
N THR A 519 30.69 -13.61 -6.85
CA THR A 519 31.97 -13.02 -6.40
C THR A 519 32.62 -12.16 -7.48
N ALA A 520 33.52 -11.26 -7.09
CA ALA A 520 34.30 -10.40 -7.98
C ALA A 520 35.04 -11.20 -9.06
N ASP A 521 35.51 -12.40 -8.72
CA ASP A 521 36.19 -13.30 -9.65
C ASP A 521 35.19 -13.94 -10.61
N GLU A 522 34.04 -14.43 -10.14
CA GLU A 522 33.01 -15.01 -11.02
C GLU A 522 32.41 -13.98 -12.00
N VAL A 523 32.30 -12.71 -11.59
CA VAL A 523 31.88 -11.61 -12.45
C VAL A 523 32.79 -11.46 -13.67
N LYS A 524 34.11 -11.68 -13.51
CA LYS A 524 35.10 -11.61 -14.59
C LYS A 524 35.12 -12.83 -15.52
N HIS A 525 34.40 -13.89 -15.16
CA HIS A 525 34.34 -15.14 -15.92
C HIS A 525 32.93 -15.34 -16.49
N PRO A 526 32.70 -14.95 -17.75
CA PRO A 526 31.45 -15.22 -18.45
C PRO A 526 31.08 -16.70 -18.46
N ASN A 527 29.78 -16.98 -18.36
CA ASN A 527 29.21 -18.33 -18.42
C ASN A 527 28.30 -18.55 -19.63
N SER A 528 28.17 -17.57 -20.52
CA SER A 528 27.38 -17.64 -21.75
C SER A 528 28.16 -17.01 -22.92
N LYS A 529 27.54 -16.99 -24.10
CA LYS A 529 28.04 -16.33 -25.30
C LYS A 529 26.99 -15.38 -25.84
N ASP A 530 27.44 -14.28 -26.46
CA ASP A 530 26.56 -13.36 -27.17
C ASP A 530 26.17 -13.89 -28.56
N THR A 531 25.46 -13.08 -29.34
CA THR A 531 25.00 -13.42 -30.70
C THR A 531 26.15 -13.64 -31.69
N GLN A 532 27.32 -13.07 -31.43
CA GLN A 532 28.54 -13.23 -32.22
C GLN A 532 29.38 -14.44 -31.77
N GLY A 533 29.07 -15.01 -30.61
CA GLY A 533 29.78 -16.14 -30.02
C GLY A 533 30.85 -15.73 -29.01
N ASP A 534 30.96 -14.45 -28.67
CA ASP A 534 31.93 -13.94 -27.70
C ASP A 534 31.45 -14.19 -26.26
N PRO A 535 32.34 -14.52 -25.32
CA PRO A 535 31.95 -14.82 -23.95
C PRO A 535 31.30 -13.62 -23.24
N ILE A 536 30.05 -13.79 -22.79
CA ILE A 536 29.31 -12.76 -22.05
C ILE A 536 28.57 -13.35 -20.84
N ARG A 537 28.38 -12.54 -19.80
CA ARG A 537 27.49 -12.86 -18.68
C ARG A 537 26.20 -12.08 -18.85
N ARG A 538 25.10 -12.80 -19.06
CA ARG A 538 23.76 -12.20 -19.11
C ARG A 538 23.30 -11.81 -17.71
N VAL A 539 22.75 -10.62 -17.61
CA VAL A 539 22.21 -10.05 -16.38
C VAL A 539 20.79 -9.52 -16.61
N LEU A 540 20.02 -9.52 -15.55
CA LEU A 540 18.63 -9.10 -15.49
C LEU A 540 18.50 -8.04 -14.41
N LYS A 541 17.63 -7.06 -14.64
CA LYS A 541 17.05 -6.26 -13.56
C LYS A 541 15.60 -6.00 -13.88
N ASP A 542 14.81 -5.78 -12.84
CA ASP A 542 13.57 -5.02 -12.95
C ASP A 542 13.81 -3.65 -12.32
N GLY A 543 13.26 -2.59 -12.87
CA GLY A 543 13.41 -1.25 -12.32
C GLY A 543 12.26 -0.36 -12.70
N TYR A 544 11.95 0.61 -11.84
CA TYR A 544 10.73 1.40 -11.94
C TYR A 544 10.49 2.05 -13.32
N MET A 545 11.54 2.48 -14.02
CA MET A 545 11.39 3.25 -15.26
C MET A 545 11.53 2.44 -16.54
N THR A 546 12.31 1.36 -16.51
CA THR A 546 12.50 0.50 -17.68
C THR A 546 11.77 -0.84 -17.58
N GLY A 547 11.24 -1.20 -16.42
CA GLY A 547 10.76 -2.55 -16.13
C GLY A 547 11.88 -3.59 -16.24
N LEU A 548 11.50 -4.84 -16.49
CA LEU A 548 12.45 -5.91 -16.76
C LEU A 548 13.34 -5.59 -17.98
N THR A 549 14.65 -5.62 -17.82
CA THR A 549 15.62 -5.51 -18.90
C THR A 549 16.65 -6.63 -18.83
N VAL A 550 17.07 -7.09 -20.02
CA VAL A 550 18.17 -8.04 -20.19
C VAL A 550 19.38 -7.28 -20.69
N GLY A 551 20.56 -7.57 -20.12
CA GLY A 551 21.80 -6.90 -20.47
C GLY A 551 23.00 -7.83 -20.47
N GLY A 552 24.12 -7.27 -20.92
CA GLY A 552 25.43 -7.90 -20.90
C GLY A 552 26.33 -7.21 -19.88
N LEU A 553 26.95 -8.00 -18.99
CA LEU A 553 27.95 -7.46 -18.08
C LEU A 553 29.29 -7.28 -18.80
N GLY A 554 29.85 -6.07 -18.71
CA GLY A 554 31.15 -5.76 -19.26
C GLY A 554 32.28 -6.43 -18.48
N LYS A 555 33.24 -7.00 -19.21
CA LYS A 555 34.41 -7.68 -18.62
C LYS A 555 35.37 -6.72 -17.92
N PHE A 556 35.43 -5.48 -18.39
CA PHE A 556 36.35 -4.47 -17.91
C PHE A 556 35.59 -3.45 -17.08
N MET A 557 36.12 -3.10 -15.92
CA MET A 557 35.56 -2.04 -15.09
C MET A 557 35.71 -0.69 -15.78
N SER A 558 34.71 0.18 -15.63
CA SER A 558 34.72 1.53 -16.18
C SER A 558 35.19 2.53 -15.13
N PHE A 559 36.01 3.48 -15.54
CA PHE A 559 36.28 4.68 -14.77
C PHE A 559 35.15 5.69 -15.02
N VAL A 560 34.59 6.23 -13.94
CA VAL A 560 33.50 7.22 -13.99
C VAL A 560 33.92 8.44 -13.19
N ARG A 561 33.75 9.64 -13.78
CA ARG A 561 33.97 10.90 -13.08
C ARG A 561 32.68 11.73 -13.07
N ARG A 562 32.16 12.02 -11.88
CA ARG A 562 30.99 12.88 -11.67
C ARG A 562 31.43 14.26 -11.22
N TYR A 563 30.86 15.31 -11.79
CA TYR A 563 31.19 16.69 -11.47
C TYR A 563 30.11 17.32 -10.59
N PHE A 564 30.53 18.03 -9.54
CA PHE A 564 29.69 18.73 -8.59
C PHE A 564 30.14 20.20 -8.49
N PRO A 565 29.28 21.12 -7.99
CA PRO A 565 29.70 22.51 -7.77
C PRO A 565 30.95 22.65 -6.89
N THR A 566 31.18 21.70 -5.97
CA THR A 566 32.30 21.68 -5.03
C THR A 566 33.52 20.89 -5.51
N GLY A 567 33.49 20.25 -6.69
CA GLY A 567 34.60 19.45 -7.21
C GLY A 567 34.19 18.32 -8.16
N HIS A 568 34.87 17.19 -8.08
CA HIS A 568 34.50 15.98 -8.81
C HIS A 568 34.76 14.73 -7.96
N GLN A 569 34.09 13.64 -8.32
CA GLN A 569 34.21 12.32 -7.70
C GLN A 569 34.59 11.30 -8.77
N GLU A 570 35.49 10.38 -8.43
CA GLU A 570 36.06 9.39 -9.34
C GLU A 570 35.87 7.99 -8.80
N SER A 571 35.26 7.13 -9.59
CA SER A 571 34.96 5.76 -9.21
C SER A 571 35.33 4.76 -10.29
N VAL A 572 35.49 3.52 -9.86
CA VAL A 572 35.51 2.35 -10.73
C VAL A 572 34.15 1.65 -10.59
N GLU A 573 33.44 1.43 -11.69
CA GLU A 573 32.10 0.84 -11.68
C GLU A 573 32.00 -0.31 -12.68
N LEU A 574 31.11 -1.27 -12.41
CA LEU A 574 30.78 -2.34 -13.34
C LEU A 574 29.92 -1.75 -14.48
N PRO A 575 30.37 -1.80 -15.73
CA PRO A 575 29.53 -1.39 -16.85
C PRO A 575 28.57 -2.51 -17.25
N ILE A 576 27.32 -2.15 -17.48
CA ILE A 576 26.27 -3.02 -18.00
C ILE A 576 25.76 -2.40 -19.30
N PHE A 577 25.71 -3.23 -20.33
CA PHE A 577 25.24 -2.88 -21.65
C PHE A 577 23.83 -3.42 -21.84
N ASN A 578 23.01 -2.72 -22.62
CA ASN A 578 21.75 -3.28 -23.08
C ASN A 578 21.99 -4.52 -23.94
N HIS A 579 21.02 -5.43 -24.00
CA HIS A 579 21.10 -6.58 -24.89
C HIS A 579 21.25 -6.11 -26.35
N GLU A 580 22.08 -6.81 -27.13
CA GLU A 580 22.48 -6.37 -28.48
C GLU A 580 21.29 -6.37 -29.46
N ASP A 581 20.36 -7.30 -29.26
CA ASP A 581 19.12 -7.43 -30.07
C ASP A 581 17.95 -6.56 -29.57
N GLU A 582 18.13 -5.79 -28.49
CA GLU A 582 17.07 -4.95 -27.94
C GLU A 582 17.30 -3.47 -28.27
N PRO A 583 16.33 -2.79 -28.89
CA PRO A 583 16.40 -1.34 -29.02
C PRO A 583 16.25 -0.67 -27.64
N GLY A 584 16.95 0.45 -27.44
CA GLY A 584 16.81 1.26 -26.23
C GLY A 584 17.98 1.10 -25.25
N THR A 585 17.67 1.07 -23.96
CA THR A 585 18.65 1.13 -22.87
C THR A 585 18.36 0.09 -21.79
N PHE A 586 19.41 -0.36 -21.11
CA PHE A 586 19.29 -1.22 -19.95
C PHE A 586 18.68 -0.47 -18.76
N SER A 587 18.92 0.85 -18.61
CA SER A 587 18.40 1.65 -17.50
C SER A 587 18.13 3.12 -17.81
N LYS A 588 17.16 3.70 -17.11
CA LYS A 588 16.82 5.13 -17.12
C LYS A 588 16.94 5.74 -15.72
N GLY A 589 16.96 7.08 -15.65
CA GLY A 589 16.88 7.79 -14.37
C GLY A 589 15.60 7.40 -13.62
N GLY A 590 15.73 6.90 -12.40
CA GLY A 590 14.65 6.27 -11.61
C GLY A 590 14.83 4.77 -11.38
N ASP A 591 15.67 4.10 -12.17
CA ASP A 591 16.06 2.70 -11.94
C ASP A 591 17.15 2.56 -10.86
N SER A 592 17.78 3.66 -10.43
CA SER A 592 18.82 3.65 -9.39
C SER A 592 18.34 2.95 -8.13
N GLY A 593 19.17 2.08 -7.56
CA GLY A 593 18.82 1.21 -6.45
C GLY A 593 18.25 -0.15 -6.85
N SER A 594 17.94 -0.39 -8.13
CA SER A 594 17.57 -1.74 -8.61
C SER A 594 18.72 -2.72 -8.39
N LEU A 595 18.39 -3.94 -7.96
CA LEU A 595 19.35 -5.03 -7.91
C LEU A 595 19.51 -5.64 -9.31
N ILE A 596 20.76 -5.76 -9.74
CA ILE A 596 21.14 -6.50 -10.95
C ILE A 596 21.49 -7.92 -10.52
N VAL A 597 20.89 -8.90 -11.19
CA VAL A 597 21.08 -10.33 -10.95
C VAL A 597 21.54 -11.02 -12.22
N ASP A 598 22.14 -12.20 -12.09
CA ASP A 598 22.37 -13.04 -13.26
C ASP A 598 21.17 -13.96 -13.54
N ILE A 599 21.22 -14.65 -14.67
CA ILE A 599 20.14 -15.57 -15.09
C ILE A 599 19.87 -16.69 -14.07
N LEU A 600 20.83 -16.99 -13.19
CA LEU A 600 20.67 -18.02 -12.15
C LEU A 600 20.13 -17.44 -10.83
N GLY A 601 19.71 -16.18 -10.80
CA GLY A 601 19.20 -15.51 -9.59
C GLY A 601 20.30 -15.16 -8.59
N ARG A 602 21.56 -15.01 -9.01
CA ARG A 602 22.65 -14.58 -8.12
C ARG A 602 22.76 -13.07 -8.06
N PHE A 603 23.05 -12.54 -6.88
CA PHE A 603 23.21 -11.09 -6.69
C PHE A 603 24.51 -10.62 -7.38
N VAL A 604 24.42 -9.67 -8.31
CA VAL A 604 25.58 -9.20 -9.09
C VAL A 604 26.01 -7.80 -8.66
N ALA A 605 25.12 -6.82 -8.76
CA ALA A 605 25.48 -5.43 -8.53
C ALA A 605 24.27 -4.56 -8.13
N LEU A 606 24.54 -3.49 -7.39
CA LEU A 606 23.56 -2.45 -7.09
C LEU A 606 23.67 -1.32 -8.12
N LEU A 607 22.59 -1.02 -8.85
CA LEU A 607 22.58 0.01 -9.89
C LEU A 607 22.72 1.41 -9.28
N THR A 608 23.74 2.15 -9.69
CA THR A 608 24.10 3.47 -9.13
C THR A 608 23.94 4.62 -10.11
N GLY A 609 23.95 4.37 -11.42
CA GLY A 609 23.74 5.41 -12.41
C GLY A 609 23.99 4.96 -13.84
N GLY A 610 24.15 5.92 -14.74
CA GLY A 610 24.46 5.69 -16.15
C GLY A 610 25.01 6.93 -16.81
N SER A 611 25.63 6.78 -17.98
CA SER A 611 26.09 7.90 -18.81
C SER A 611 25.13 8.16 -19.97
N ASN A 612 24.82 9.42 -20.24
CA ASN A 612 24.11 9.84 -21.44
C ASN A 612 24.43 11.31 -21.78
N LYS A 613 23.96 11.77 -22.95
CA LYS A 613 24.02 13.17 -23.38
C LYS A 613 22.65 13.86 -23.26
N GLY A 614 22.05 13.81 -22.06
CA GLY A 614 20.82 14.55 -21.73
C GLY A 614 19.52 13.93 -22.24
N THR A 615 19.52 12.67 -22.62
CA THR A 615 18.31 11.86 -22.87
C THR A 615 17.99 11.02 -21.62
N ASP A 616 16.75 10.54 -21.48
CA ASP A 616 16.36 9.78 -20.27
C ASP A 616 17.03 8.40 -20.15
N GLY A 617 17.56 7.85 -21.25
CA GLY A 617 18.21 6.53 -21.30
C GLY A 617 19.72 6.57 -21.16
N SER A 618 20.29 5.53 -20.56
CA SER A 618 21.74 5.39 -20.38
C SER A 618 22.38 4.70 -21.58
N ASP A 619 23.47 5.26 -22.11
CA ASP A 619 24.31 4.59 -23.11
C ASP A 619 25.00 3.36 -22.48
N ILE A 620 25.50 3.54 -21.25
CA ILE A 620 26.08 2.50 -20.41
C ILE A 620 25.52 2.70 -19.01
N THR A 621 25.04 1.62 -18.41
CA THR A 621 24.63 1.58 -17.01
C THR A 621 25.83 1.26 -16.14
N TYR A 622 25.96 1.94 -15.01
CA TYR A 622 27.01 1.68 -14.04
C TYR A 622 26.43 1.19 -12.72
N ALA A 623 27.10 0.19 -12.14
CA ALA A 623 26.69 -0.43 -10.90
C ALA A 623 27.87 -0.76 -10.01
N THR A 624 27.60 -0.85 -8.71
CA THR A 624 28.57 -1.24 -7.69
C THR A 624 28.47 -2.73 -7.40
N LEU A 625 29.61 -3.43 -7.36
CA LEU A 625 29.66 -4.87 -7.11
C LEU A 625 28.94 -5.23 -5.79
N PHE A 626 27.98 -6.15 -5.85
CA PHE A 626 27.12 -6.42 -4.70
C PHE A 626 27.87 -7.13 -3.57
N GLU A 627 28.86 -7.96 -3.86
CA GLU A 627 29.74 -8.57 -2.85
C GLU A 627 30.31 -7.52 -1.89
N TRP A 628 30.86 -6.43 -2.44
CA TRP A 628 31.40 -5.35 -1.64
C TRP A 628 30.32 -4.55 -0.90
N VAL A 629 29.18 -4.27 -1.54
CA VAL A 629 28.03 -3.62 -0.87
C VAL A 629 27.59 -4.45 0.34
N TRP A 630 27.53 -5.77 0.20
CA TRP A 630 27.12 -6.67 1.26
C TRP A 630 28.13 -6.75 2.41
N GLU A 631 29.43 -6.67 2.12
CA GLU A 631 30.47 -6.55 3.16
C GLU A 631 30.29 -5.30 4.03
N LEU A 632 29.98 -4.15 3.41
CA LEU A 632 29.69 -2.90 4.13
C LEU A 632 28.47 -3.04 5.03
N VAL A 633 27.39 -3.65 4.51
CA VAL A 633 26.15 -3.88 5.27
C VAL A 633 26.39 -4.86 6.43
N CYS A 634 27.14 -5.95 6.22
CA CYS A 634 27.46 -6.89 7.31
C CYS A 634 28.33 -6.28 8.41
N LYS A 635 29.19 -5.32 8.05
CA LYS A 635 29.99 -4.55 9.02
C LYS A 635 29.12 -3.65 9.89
N GLU A 636 28.15 -2.99 9.27
CA GLU A 636 27.24 -2.07 9.95
C GLU A 636 26.14 -2.80 10.73
N PHE A 637 25.63 -3.90 10.20
CA PHE A 637 24.56 -4.71 10.75
C PHE A 637 25.05 -6.15 11.00
N PRO A 638 25.77 -6.41 12.11
CA PRO A 638 26.18 -7.76 12.47
C PRO A 638 24.98 -8.71 12.53
N GLY A 639 25.08 -9.86 11.88
CA GLY A 639 23.98 -10.84 11.79
C GLY A 639 23.01 -10.60 10.63
N ALA A 640 23.29 -9.64 9.74
CA ALA A 640 22.54 -9.45 8.51
C ALA A 640 22.48 -10.75 7.66
N ASN A 641 21.28 -11.09 7.18
CA ASN A 641 21.03 -12.27 6.36
C ASN A 641 20.11 -11.95 5.19
N LEU A 642 20.51 -12.36 3.98
CA LEU A 642 19.75 -12.21 2.73
C LEU A 642 18.67 -13.29 2.53
N TYR A 643 18.76 -14.37 3.30
CA TYR A 643 17.94 -15.57 3.13
C TYR A 643 16.88 -15.67 4.22
N PHE A 644 15.68 -16.02 3.77
CA PHE A 644 14.47 -16.11 4.58
C PHE A 644 14.01 -17.58 4.62
N GLU A 645 14.78 -18.42 5.30
CA GLU A 645 14.54 -19.87 5.36
C GLU A 645 13.21 -20.25 6.05
N ASP A 646 12.79 -19.45 7.03
CA ASP A 646 11.50 -19.62 7.74
C ASP A 646 10.78 -18.28 7.88
N LEU A 647 10.02 -17.92 6.84
CA LEU A 647 9.21 -16.70 6.82
C LEU A 647 8.06 -16.75 7.84
N VAL A 648 7.50 -17.94 8.09
CA VAL A 648 6.40 -18.11 9.05
C VAL A 648 6.88 -17.75 10.45
N ALA A 649 8.00 -18.32 10.90
CA ALA A 649 8.58 -17.98 12.19
C ALA A 649 9.05 -16.52 12.27
N PHE A 650 9.54 -15.96 11.16
CA PHE A 650 9.97 -14.56 11.11
C PHE A 650 8.80 -13.59 11.36
N PHE A 651 7.59 -13.91 10.90
CA PHE A 651 6.39 -13.08 11.09
C PHE A 651 5.52 -13.48 12.30
N ALA A 652 5.65 -14.69 12.85
CA ALA A 652 4.80 -15.18 13.95
C ALA A 652 5.03 -14.47 15.31
N ASN A 653 6.22 -13.94 15.56
CA ASN A 653 6.60 -13.40 16.88
C ASN A 653 6.32 -11.89 17.04
N ASN A 654 5.07 -11.46 16.83
CA ASN A 654 4.58 -10.19 17.35
C ASN A 654 4.06 -10.41 18.78
N ASP A 655 4.97 -10.68 19.72
CA ASP A 655 4.64 -10.71 21.15
C ASP A 655 4.25 -9.28 21.58
N TYR A 656 2.95 -9.08 21.86
CA TYR A 656 2.42 -7.95 22.60
C TYR A 656 2.14 -8.35 24.05
#